data_AF-A0A4S2ULX1-F1
#
_entry.id   AF-A0A4S2ULX1-F1
#
_cell.length_a   1.000
_cell.length_b   1.000
_cell.length_c   1.000
_cell.angle_alpha   90.00
_cell.angle_beta   90.00
_cell.angle_gamma   90.00
#
_symmetry.space_group_name_H-M   'P 1'
#
loop_
_entity.id
_entity.type
_entity.pdbx_description
1 polymer ?
#
loop_
_entity_poly.entity_id
_entity_poly.type
_entity_poly.pdbx_seq_one_letter_code
_entity_poly.pdbx_strand_id
1 'polypeptide(L)'
;MFAGIDEVDWASMEHAYGPADDVPDLLRGLASADPSEREAALDGMYGAVHHQGDVYACTLACIPFLFELVVDPAVPDRGGIVELLTSIGGIDIDEDDIGEAEDEAEAEGAANYAMAAAAVSAGAGVFFALMADDDPGVRVSAPLALATLHGSPARVLALLRERLTAEPDDEVRLALIEAAGRLALRHGPLTGRIADWLSRLAAEANPPGLRLAALAQLARCAPGALPGDVVRVVAGLLRQLRSAAGTPEVSAAGSRALGAAADPAPAEAAPVALVGQLRALSAEDRAGRTAPWTADLLRTLHVGLDDRVADRTALLADQLCSPDPGQRIDAVRMTGGLIRAWRGSYGELVRLVGEQLVSKEPRLAEAASHVLEELFGLAAPAGDALAARVAADPGAWVKEWASGPPGLGSAVKALARLGDARAVPALAAALERPEVPHDAGYAIGHLGPAAAPLAGVLRRRLSEVRLDEEAYDRASPLLAGLTALRAGEAAPEVLRILRGAPEYRGEWLRTAALRALGAFGPAAHCAVPDLRALVRRPGTAGAVEAAEALWAVDGDAAAVLPVLIEGLQAEHARERRAAASALGRLGPHAAVTAPRLRALLLHEELWLRVDAAIALWEVSGRAAESVPVLLAAWEKNRHVRVRVAECLARTGAAGAGSDAARVLRAELASVRRHHAMDGGYGSHDTYEDEKLLALCRRALLGNTGKGPTT
;
A
#
# COMPACT_ATOMS: atom_id res chain seq x y z
N MET A 1 -8.38 10.63 -41.47
CA MET A 1 -8.16 9.83 -40.26
C MET A 1 -7.17 8.74 -40.63
N PHE A 2 -6.03 8.69 -39.92
CA PHE A 2 -4.91 7.76 -40.09
C PHE A 2 -4.09 7.90 -41.39
N ALA A 3 -3.97 9.12 -41.93
CA ALA A 3 -3.13 9.33 -43.09
C ALA A 3 -1.65 9.06 -42.75
N GLY A 4 -0.99 8.16 -43.49
CA GLY A 4 0.41 7.80 -43.25
C GLY A 4 0.63 6.78 -42.12
N ILE A 5 -0.43 6.20 -41.53
CA ILE A 5 -0.26 5.21 -40.44
C ILE A 5 0.55 3.98 -40.88
N ASP A 6 0.37 3.53 -42.12
CA ASP A 6 1.09 2.37 -42.68
C ASP A 6 2.50 2.74 -43.20
N GLU A 7 2.86 4.03 -43.19
CA GLU A 7 4.20 4.52 -43.57
C GLU A 7 5.17 4.54 -42.38
N VAL A 8 4.64 4.43 -41.15
CA VAL A 8 5.43 4.33 -39.93
C VAL A 8 5.92 2.88 -39.77
N ASP A 9 7.22 2.70 -39.54
CA ASP A 9 7.82 1.38 -39.34
C ASP A 9 7.59 0.87 -37.91
N TRP A 10 6.34 0.49 -37.60
CA TRP A 10 5.93 0.04 -36.26
C TRP A 10 6.71 -1.18 -35.76
N ALA A 11 7.04 -2.10 -36.66
CA ALA A 11 7.78 -3.32 -36.32
C ALA A 11 9.24 -3.05 -35.90
N SER A 12 9.78 -1.86 -36.20
CA SER A 12 11.10 -1.43 -35.72
C SER A 12 11.09 -0.87 -34.30
N MET A 13 9.91 -0.59 -33.75
CA MET A 13 9.72 -0.03 -32.41
C MET A 13 9.22 -1.10 -31.43
N GLU A 14 9.43 -0.85 -30.15
CA GLU A 14 8.94 -1.70 -29.06
C GLU A 14 8.06 -0.92 -28.09
N HIS A 15 7.13 -1.64 -27.47
CA HIS A 15 6.32 -1.22 -26.33
C HIS A 15 6.58 -2.18 -25.15
N ALA A 16 5.84 -2.06 -24.03
CA ALA A 16 6.12 -2.79 -22.79
C ALA A 16 6.22 -4.33 -22.90
N TYR A 17 5.59 -4.95 -23.91
CA TYR A 17 5.54 -6.40 -24.09
C TYR A 17 6.23 -6.93 -25.35
N GLY A 18 7.04 -6.11 -26.03
CA GLY A 18 7.76 -6.49 -27.25
C GLY A 18 7.49 -5.57 -28.45
N PRO A 19 7.56 -6.09 -29.69
CA PRO A 19 7.37 -5.29 -30.90
C PRO A 19 6.01 -4.58 -30.95
N ALA A 20 5.97 -3.40 -31.54
CA ALA A 20 4.79 -2.53 -31.59
C ALA A 20 3.95 -2.70 -32.88
N ASP A 21 3.98 -3.86 -33.52
CA ASP A 21 3.28 -4.15 -34.78
C ASP A 21 1.75 -4.21 -34.64
N ASP A 22 1.24 -4.32 -33.41
CA ASP A 22 -0.18 -4.29 -33.05
C ASP A 22 -0.75 -2.88 -32.85
N VAL A 23 0.11 -1.87 -32.67
CA VAL A 23 -0.28 -0.48 -32.38
C VAL A 23 -1.22 0.14 -33.44
N PRO A 24 -1.04 -0.10 -34.75
CA PRO A 24 -1.99 0.39 -35.76
C PRO A 24 -3.42 -0.12 -35.55
N ASP A 25 -3.58 -1.35 -35.08
CA ASP A 25 -4.89 -1.95 -34.83
C ASP A 25 -5.51 -1.39 -33.55
N LEU A 26 -4.70 -1.10 -32.53
CA LEU A 26 -5.15 -0.35 -31.34
C LEU A 26 -5.64 1.05 -31.73
N LEU A 27 -4.89 1.80 -32.55
CA LEU A 27 -5.29 3.14 -33.00
C LEU A 27 -6.59 3.10 -33.81
N ARG A 28 -6.75 2.14 -34.73
CA ARG A 28 -8.00 1.95 -35.48
C ARG A 28 -9.15 1.52 -34.57
N GLY A 29 -8.87 0.67 -33.58
CA GLY A 29 -9.83 0.21 -32.59
C GLY A 29 -10.44 1.34 -31.77
N LEU A 30 -9.69 2.39 -31.46
CA LEU A 30 -10.21 3.60 -30.79
C LEU A 30 -11.32 4.32 -31.59
N ALA A 31 -11.33 4.19 -32.91
CA ALA A 31 -12.37 4.74 -33.79
C ALA A 31 -13.49 3.73 -34.12
N SER A 32 -13.47 2.53 -33.54
CA SER A 32 -14.46 1.49 -33.87
C SER A 32 -15.88 1.93 -33.51
N ALA A 33 -16.84 1.46 -34.30
CA ALA A 33 -18.25 1.61 -33.97
C ALA A 33 -18.66 0.74 -32.76
N ASP A 34 -17.93 -0.35 -32.49
CA ASP A 34 -18.18 -1.24 -31.35
C ASP A 34 -17.56 -0.67 -30.05
N PRO A 35 -18.37 -0.35 -29.03
CA PRO A 35 -17.86 0.11 -27.73
C PRO A 35 -16.86 -0.83 -27.06
N SER A 36 -17.04 -2.14 -27.20
CA SER A 36 -16.13 -3.12 -26.58
C SER A 36 -14.76 -3.14 -27.25
N GLU A 37 -14.70 -2.96 -28.58
CA GLU A 37 -13.43 -2.81 -29.29
C GLU A 37 -12.72 -1.50 -28.91
N ARG A 38 -13.46 -0.40 -28.74
CA ARG A 38 -12.87 0.88 -28.29
C ARG A 38 -12.29 0.77 -26.88
N GLU A 39 -13.01 0.12 -25.97
CA GLU A 39 -12.55 -0.08 -24.60
C GLU A 39 -11.29 -0.96 -24.58
N ALA A 40 -11.30 -2.09 -25.30
CA ALA A 40 -10.14 -2.97 -25.42
C ALA A 40 -8.93 -2.25 -26.04
N ALA A 41 -9.16 -1.42 -27.06
CA ALA A 41 -8.12 -0.61 -27.68
C ALA A 41 -7.53 0.41 -26.70
N LEU A 42 -8.37 1.15 -25.95
CA LEU A 42 -7.91 2.11 -24.95
C LEU A 42 -7.15 1.44 -23.81
N ASP A 43 -7.62 0.27 -23.36
CA ASP A 43 -6.91 -0.55 -22.37
C ASP A 43 -5.58 -1.07 -22.91
N GLY A 44 -5.52 -1.48 -24.19
CA GLY A 44 -4.27 -1.83 -24.87
C GLY A 44 -3.29 -0.66 -24.94
N MET A 45 -3.78 0.55 -25.20
CA MET A 45 -2.94 1.77 -25.20
C MET A 45 -2.31 2.02 -23.82
N TYR A 46 -3.08 1.93 -22.73
CA TYR A 46 -2.52 2.08 -21.37
C TYR A 46 -1.72 0.85 -20.91
N GLY A 47 -2.06 -0.34 -21.41
CA GLY A 47 -1.45 -1.59 -21.01
C GLY A 47 -0.10 -1.85 -21.67
N ALA A 48 0.07 -1.44 -22.93
CA ALA A 48 1.29 -1.72 -23.70
C ALA A 48 2.00 -0.45 -24.15
N VAL A 49 1.27 0.49 -24.76
CA VAL A 49 1.84 1.69 -25.42
C VAL A 49 2.19 2.81 -24.44
N HIS A 50 1.55 2.88 -23.27
CA HIS A 50 1.82 3.85 -22.21
C HIS A 50 1.78 3.16 -20.83
N HIS A 51 2.43 2.00 -20.76
CA HIS A 51 2.41 1.13 -19.59
C HIS A 51 3.02 1.82 -18.36
N GLN A 52 2.25 1.91 -17.28
CA GLN A 52 2.65 2.56 -16.02
C GLN A 52 3.15 4.00 -16.16
N GLY A 53 2.76 4.68 -17.23
CA GLY A 53 3.20 6.04 -17.52
C GLY A 53 4.43 6.11 -18.43
N ASP A 54 5.04 4.99 -18.82
CA ASP A 54 6.22 5.00 -19.68
C ASP A 54 5.95 5.56 -21.08
N VAL A 55 6.94 6.24 -21.65
CA VAL A 55 6.89 6.77 -23.02
C VAL A 55 7.95 6.08 -23.88
N TYR A 56 7.46 5.28 -24.83
CA TYR A 56 8.25 4.55 -25.82
C TYR A 56 8.29 5.31 -27.16
N ALA A 57 9.16 4.87 -28.07
CA ALA A 57 9.20 5.41 -29.44
C ALA A 57 7.84 5.26 -30.15
N CYS A 58 7.15 4.13 -29.95
CA CYS A 58 5.80 3.92 -30.50
C CYS A 58 4.76 4.86 -29.86
N THR A 59 4.90 5.21 -28.57
CA THR A 59 4.04 6.20 -27.90
C THR A 59 4.14 7.55 -28.59
N LEU A 60 5.37 8.00 -28.90
CA LEU A 60 5.62 9.25 -29.62
C LEU A 60 4.98 9.21 -31.02
N ALA A 61 5.15 8.11 -31.74
CA ALA A 61 4.58 7.92 -33.07
C ALA A 61 3.05 7.94 -33.08
N CYS A 62 2.39 7.57 -31.97
CA CYS A 62 0.92 7.63 -31.83
C CYS A 62 0.37 9.06 -31.73
N ILE A 63 1.13 10.03 -31.21
CA ILE A 63 0.62 11.37 -30.84
C ILE A 63 -0.13 12.07 -31.98
N PRO A 64 0.40 12.14 -33.22
CA PRO A 64 -0.32 12.79 -34.33
C PRO A 64 -1.67 12.12 -34.63
N PHE A 65 -1.72 10.78 -34.61
CA PHE A 65 -2.94 10.02 -34.88
C PHE A 65 -3.98 10.18 -33.76
N LEU A 66 -3.55 10.23 -32.50
CA LEU A 66 -4.43 10.53 -31.37
C LEU A 66 -5.05 11.93 -31.50
N PHE A 67 -4.30 12.93 -31.96
CA PHE A 67 -4.86 14.25 -32.26
C PHE A 67 -5.85 14.23 -33.42
N GLU A 68 -5.59 13.46 -34.49
CA GLU A 68 -6.55 13.28 -35.59
C GLU A 68 -7.89 12.70 -35.10
N LEU A 69 -7.84 11.72 -34.19
CA LEU A 69 -9.03 11.11 -33.59
C LEU A 69 -9.84 12.11 -32.76
N VAL A 70 -9.14 12.90 -31.94
CA VAL A 70 -9.78 13.84 -31.01
C VAL A 70 -10.50 14.99 -31.74
N VAL A 71 -9.98 15.44 -32.88
CA VAL A 71 -10.59 16.55 -33.64
C VAL A 71 -11.76 16.11 -34.53
N ASP A 72 -11.94 14.81 -34.77
CA ASP A 72 -13.04 14.30 -35.59
C ASP A 72 -14.30 14.07 -34.73
N PRO A 73 -15.37 14.87 -34.90
CA PRO A 73 -16.59 14.72 -34.11
C PRO A 73 -17.34 13.40 -34.37
N ALA A 74 -17.01 12.64 -35.41
CA ALA A 74 -17.60 11.34 -35.68
C ALA A 74 -17.04 10.22 -34.78
N VAL A 75 -15.91 10.46 -34.10
CA VAL A 75 -15.30 9.49 -33.19
C VAL A 75 -16.04 9.52 -31.84
N PRO A 76 -16.60 8.39 -31.38
CA PRO A 76 -17.21 8.28 -30.05
C PRO A 76 -16.14 8.17 -28.94
N ASP A 77 -16.52 8.43 -27.69
CA ASP A 77 -15.67 8.27 -26.49
C ASP A 77 -14.33 9.04 -26.53
N ARG A 78 -14.29 10.16 -27.26
CA ARG A 78 -13.09 11.01 -27.43
C ARG A 78 -12.50 11.50 -26.11
N GLY A 79 -13.29 11.60 -25.04
CA GLY A 79 -12.82 11.96 -23.70
C GLY A 79 -11.67 11.05 -23.22
N GLY A 80 -11.77 9.73 -23.43
CA GLY A 80 -10.71 8.78 -23.05
C GLY A 80 -9.41 8.99 -23.83
N ILE A 81 -9.51 9.43 -25.09
CA ILE A 81 -8.35 9.76 -25.93
C ILE A 81 -7.70 11.07 -25.47
N VAL A 82 -8.50 12.06 -25.07
CA VAL A 82 -8.00 13.31 -24.46
C VAL A 82 -7.28 13.02 -23.14
N GLU A 83 -7.78 12.11 -22.32
CA GLU A 83 -7.12 11.67 -21.08
C GLU A 83 -5.79 10.96 -21.37
N LEU A 84 -5.75 10.08 -22.38
CA LEU A 84 -4.51 9.42 -22.80
C LEU A 84 -3.46 10.44 -23.26
N LEU A 85 -3.83 11.41 -24.10
CA LEU A 85 -2.93 12.51 -24.49
C LEU A 85 -2.47 13.34 -23.30
N THR A 86 -3.36 13.58 -22.33
CA THR A 86 -3.03 14.30 -21.09
C THR A 86 -2.04 13.52 -20.23
N SER A 87 -2.17 12.19 -20.16
CA SER A 87 -1.23 11.31 -19.48
C SER A 87 0.13 11.33 -20.16
N ILE A 88 0.17 11.14 -21.48
CA ILE A 88 1.41 11.11 -22.28
C ILE A 88 2.19 12.43 -22.18
N GLY A 89 1.49 13.57 -22.28
CA GLY A 89 2.14 14.89 -22.28
C GLY A 89 2.29 15.54 -20.90
N GLY A 90 1.68 14.98 -19.86
CA GLY A 90 1.56 15.57 -18.53
C GLY A 90 2.61 15.10 -17.52
N ILE A 91 3.60 14.33 -17.96
CA ILE A 91 4.69 13.82 -17.13
C ILE A 91 5.68 14.96 -16.89
N ASP A 92 5.73 15.46 -15.65
CA ASP A 92 6.79 16.36 -15.20
C ASP A 92 8.02 15.50 -14.87
N ILE A 93 9.11 15.69 -15.62
CA ILE A 93 10.43 15.20 -15.23
C ILE A 93 11.04 16.32 -14.40
N ASP A 94 11.43 16.04 -13.15
CA ASP A 94 12.18 17.02 -12.36
C ASP A 94 13.50 17.34 -13.09
N GLU A 95 13.92 18.62 -13.15
CA GLU A 95 15.18 19.02 -13.82
C GLU A 95 16.41 18.26 -13.25
N ASP A 96 16.30 17.74 -12.02
CA ASP A 96 17.32 16.94 -11.35
C ASP A 96 17.43 15.51 -11.94
N ASP A 97 16.34 14.91 -12.43
CA ASP A 97 16.32 13.55 -13.01
C ASP A 97 17.02 13.49 -14.38
N ILE A 98 17.04 14.59 -15.12
CA ILE A 98 17.71 14.68 -16.43
C ILE A 98 19.25 14.72 -16.27
N GLY A 99 19.73 15.13 -15.10
CA GLY A 99 21.16 15.25 -14.79
C GLY A 99 21.80 14.00 -14.18
N GLU A 100 21.00 13.03 -13.75
CA GLU A 100 21.44 11.83 -13.00
C GLU A 100 21.27 10.51 -13.77
N ALA A 101 21.00 10.52 -15.08
CA ALA A 101 20.92 9.28 -15.87
C ALA A 101 22.23 8.47 -15.74
N GLU A 102 22.15 7.29 -15.09
CA GLU A 102 23.30 6.45 -14.81
C GLU A 102 23.74 5.65 -16.05
N ASP A 103 22.84 5.51 -17.04
CA ASP A 103 23.08 4.85 -18.32
C ASP A 103 22.34 5.46 -19.54
N GLU A 104 22.63 4.95 -20.74
CA GLU A 104 22.06 5.41 -22.01
C GLU A 104 20.54 5.16 -22.13
N ALA A 105 20.01 4.14 -21.46
CA ALA A 105 18.59 3.79 -21.53
C ALA A 105 17.73 4.75 -20.68
N GLU A 106 18.22 5.14 -19.50
CA GLU A 106 17.59 6.19 -18.68
C GLU A 106 17.59 7.55 -19.40
N ALA A 107 18.68 7.88 -20.08
CA ALA A 107 18.79 9.11 -20.87
C ALA A 107 17.81 9.11 -22.07
N GLU A 108 17.64 7.98 -22.75
CA GLU A 108 16.68 7.82 -23.85
C GLU A 108 15.23 7.93 -23.35
N GLY A 109 14.91 7.33 -22.20
CA GLY A 109 13.61 7.48 -21.54
C GLY A 109 13.28 8.95 -21.23
N ALA A 110 14.20 9.66 -20.58
CA ALA A 110 14.04 11.09 -20.27
C ALA A 110 13.82 11.95 -21.53
N ALA A 111 14.54 11.66 -22.61
CA ALA A 111 14.35 12.34 -23.89
C ALA A 111 12.97 12.05 -24.50
N ASN A 112 12.49 10.80 -24.43
CA ASN A 112 11.16 10.42 -24.93
C ASN A 112 10.05 11.17 -24.17
N TYR A 113 10.12 11.24 -22.85
CA TYR A 113 9.18 12.02 -22.05
C TYR A 113 9.15 13.51 -22.45
N ALA A 114 10.32 14.14 -22.59
CA ALA A 114 10.42 15.54 -23.00
C ALA A 114 9.86 15.78 -24.42
N MET A 115 10.14 14.86 -25.35
CA MET A 115 9.60 14.89 -26.71
C MET A 115 8.08 14.73 -26.72
N ALA A 116 7.53 13.81 -25.91
CA ALA A 116 6.10 13.60 -25.78
C ALA A 116 5.41 14.85 -25.22
N ALA A 117 5.93 15.39 -24.12
CA ALA A 117 5.44 16.64 -23.54
C ALA A 117 5.45 17.78 -24.55
N ALA A 118 6.56 17.97 -25.29
CA ALA A 118 6.65 19.00 -26.32
C ALA A 118 5.66 18.81 -27.47
N ALA A 119 5.54 17.57 -28.00
CA ALA A 119 4.64 17.25 -29.09
C ALA A 119 3.16 17.44 -28.70
N VAL A 120 2.77 16.96 -27.51
CA VAL A 120 1.42 17.12 -26.98
C VAL A 120 1.12 18.58 -26.67
N SER A 121 2.04 19.31 -26.03
CA SER A 121 1.87 20.75 -25.75
C SER A 121 1.75 21.58 -27.02
N ALA A 122 2.45 21.22 -28.11
CA ALA A 122 2.32 21.88 -29.40
C ALA A 122 0.91 21.69 -30.01
N GLY A 123 0.31 20.52 -29.82
CA GLY A 123 -1.06 20.20 -30.25
C GLY A 123 -2.16 20.70 -29.29
N ALA A 124 -1.82 21.08 -28.05
CA ALA A 124 -2.79 21.38 -26.98
C ALA A 124 -3.77 22.53 -27.28
N GLY A 125 -3.52 23.32 -28.33
CA GLY A 125 -4.46 24.33 -28.82
C GLY A 125 -5.83 23.77 -29.21
N VAL A 126 -5.92 22.51 -29.65
CA VAL A 126 -7.19 21.89 -30.06
C VAL A 126 -8.18 21.76 -28.90
N PHE A 127 -7.68 21.58 -27.67
CA PHE A 127 -8.53 21.41 -26.49
C PHE A 127 -9.36 22.66 -26.18
N PHE A 128 -8.97 23.85 -26.65
CA PHE A 128 -9.80 25.05 -26.54
C PHE A 128 -11.15 24.91 -27.27
N ALA A 129 -11.17 24.23 -28.42
CA ALA A 129 -12.40 24.01 -29.16
C ALA A 129 -13.29 22.96 -28.47
N LEU A 130 -12.66 21.92 -27.91
CA LEU A 130 -13.35 20.82 -27.22
C LEU A 130 -14.05 21.23 -25.93
N MET A 131 -13.72 22.40 -25.35
CA MET A 131 -14.43 22.97 -24.20
C MET A 131 -15.92 23.28 -24.47
N ALA A 132 -16.34 23.25 -25.74
CA ALA A 132 -17.71 23.45 -26.17
C ALA A 132 -18.26 22.26 -26.99
N ASP A 133 -17.62 21.10 -26.88
CA ASP A 133 -18.06 19.88 -27.59
C ASP A 133 -19.46 19.44 -27.12
N ASP A 134 -20.23 18.78 -27.98
CA ASP A 134 -21.57 18.29 -27.62
C ASP A 134 -21.50 17.12 -26.63
N ASP A 135 -20.42 16.34 -26.66
CA ASP A 135 -20.17 15.22 -25.75
C ASP A 135 -19.68 15.72 -24.37
N PRO A 136 -20.44 15.49 -23.27
CA PRO A 136 -20.00 15.83 -21.92
C PRO A 136 -18.70 15.16 -21.50
N GLY A 137 -18.42 13.92 -21.94
CA GLY A 137 -17.19 13.21 -21.63
C GLY A 137 -15.96 13.95 -22.16
N VAL A 138 -16.06 14.49 -23.38
CA VAL A 138 -15.02 15.37 -23.95
C VAL A 138 -14.89 16.67 -23.15
N ARG A 139 -16.01 17.27 -22.75
CA ARG A 139 -16.01 18.48 -21.92
C ARG A 139 -15.46 18.27 -20.50
N VAL A 140 -15.50 17.03 -19.96
CA VAL A 140 -14.84 16.66 -18.69
C VAL A 140 -13.32 16.62 -18.87
N SER A 141 -12.82 15.99 -19.93
CA SER A 141 -11.38 15.76 -20.11
C SER A 141 -10.62 17.00 -20.65
N ALA A 142 -11.24 17.77 -21.55
CA ALA A 142 -10.62 18.96 -22.16
C ALA A 142 -10.08 20.02 -21.17
N PRO A 143 -10.78 20.43 -20.10
CA PRO A 143 -10.24 21.41 -19.16
C PRO A 143 -9.04 20.90 -18.38
N LEU A 144 -9.02 19.60 -18.04
CA LEU A 144 -7.89 18.96 -17.37
C LEU A 144 -6.67 18.94 -18.30
N ALA A 145 -6.86 18.62 -19.58
CA ALA A 145 -5.82 18.68 -20.61
C ALA A 145 -5.25 20.09 -20.75
N LEU A 146 -6.11 21.12 -20.87
CA LEU A 146 -5.66 22.51 -20.98
C LEU A 146 -4.86 22.98 -19.77
N ALA A 147 -5.29 22.65 -18.56
CA ALA A 147 -4.59 23.03 -17.34
C ALA A 147 -3.22 22.34 -17.21
N THR A 148 -3.13 21.10 -17.70
CA THR A 148 -1.93 20.26 -17.60
C THR A 148 -0.92 20.56 -18.72
N LEU A 149 -1.36 20.87 -19.94
CA LEU A 149 -0.51 20.86 -21.13
C LEU A 149 -0.27 22.24 -21.75
N HIS A 150 -1.18 23.20 -21.59
CA HIS A 150 -1.13 24.44 -22.37
C HIS A 150 -0.29 25.55 -21.70
N GLY A 151 0.59 26.22 -22.47
CA GLY A 151 1.55 27.21 -21.96
C GLY A 151 1.01 28.62 -21.64
N SER A 152 -0.30 28.87 -21.77
CA SER A 152 -0.93 30.19 -21.50
C SER A 152 -1.93 30.14 -20.36
N PRO A 153 -1.47 30.12 -19.09
CA PRO A 153 -2.34 29.80 -17.96
C PRO A 153 -3.39 30.87 -17.67
N ALA A 154 -3.10 32.15 -17.91
CA ALA A 154 -4.10 33.22 -17.77
C ALA A 154 -5.28 33.09 -18.74
N ARG A 155 -5.01 32.63 -19.99
CA ARG A 155 -6.03 32.39 -21.00
C ARG A 155 -6.88 31.17 -20.63
N VAL A 156 -6.25 30.10 -20.16
CA VAL A 156 -6.95 28.90 -19.67
C VAL A 156 -7.87 29.29 -18.50
N LEU A 157 -7.37 29.99 -17.49
CA LEU A 157 -8.18 30.44 -16.34
C LEU A 157 -9.38 31.29 -16.74
N ALA A 158 -9.22 32.20 -17.70
CA ALA A 158 -10.32 33.03 -18.20
C ALA A 158 -11.41 32.17 -18.84
N LEU A 159 -11.03 31.17 -19.64
CA LEU A 159 -11.98 30.26 -20.27
C LEU A 159 -12.69 29.35 -19.26
N LEU A 160 -11.97 28.80 -18.26
CA LEU A 160 -12.57 27.98 -17.21
C LEU A 160 -13.68 28.76 -16.48
N ARG A 161 -13.43 30.04 -16.16
CA ARG A 161 -14.40 30.93 -15.52
C ARG A 161 -15.62 31.19 -16.39
N GLU A 162 -15.41 31.47 -17.67
CA GLU A 162 -16.49 31.69 -18.63
C GLU A 162 -17.37 30.44 -18.75
N ARG A 163 -16.76 29.28 -19.02
CA ARG A 163 -17.50 28.01 -19.22
C ARG A 163 -18.29 27.59 -18.00
N LEU A 164 -17.75 27.77 -16.79
CA LEU A 164 -18.44 27.39 -15.55
C LEU A 164 -19.79 28.10 -15.38
N THR A 165 -19.94 29.32 -15.90
CA THR A 165 -21.20 30.08 -15.77
C THR A 165 -22.33 29.54 -16.65
N ALA A 166 -22.00 28.88 -17.75
CA ALA A 166 -22.95 28.41 -18.75
C ALA A 166 -23.09 26.87 -18.78
N GLU A 167 -22.17 26.12 -18.18
CA GLU A 167 -22.17 24.66 -18.24
C GLU A 167 -23.34 24.06 -17.41
N PRO A 168 -24.23 23.26 -18.06
CA PRO A 168 -25.32 22.59 -17.37
C PRO A 168 -24.92 21.27 -16.69
N ASP A 169 -23.84 20.62 -17.14
CA ASP A 169 -23.43 19.32 -16.61
C ASP A 169 -22.61 19.44 -15.33
N ASP A 170 -23.01 18.77 -14.26
CA ASP A 170 -22.34 18.85 -12.96
C ASP A 170 -20.92 18.26 -13.00
N GLU A 171 -20.68 17.14 -13.69
CA GLU A 171 -19.35 16.53 -13.76
C GLU A 171 -18.37 17.41 -14.52
N VAL A 172 -18.82 18.03 -15.62
CA VAL A 172 -18.02 19.04 -16.34
C VAL A 172 -17.71 20.23 -15.44
N ARG A 173 -18.68 20.73 -14.67
CA ARG A 173 -18.43 21.82 -13.71
C ARG A 173 -17.37 21.45 -12.67
N LEU A 174 -17.36 20.21 -12.19
CA LEU A 174 -16.34 19.71 -11.27
C LEU A 174 -14.96 19.64 -11.93
N ALA A 175 -14.88 19.16 -13.17
CA ALA A 175 -13.64 19.10 -13.95
C ALA A 175 -13.05 20.50 -14.21
N LEU A 176 -13.90 21.51 -14.47
CA LEU A 176 -13.47 22.91 -14.60
C LEU A 176 -12.81 23.43 -13.30
N ILE A 177 -13.35 23.06 -12.14
CA ILE A 177 -12.80 23.44 -10.84
C ILE A 177 -11.49 22.69 -10.56
N GLU A 178 -11.43 21.40 -10.86
CA GLU A 178 -10.20 20.63 -10.76
C GLU A 178 -9.08 21.17 -11.64
N ALA A 179 -9.39 21.52 -12.88
CA ALA A 179 -8.47 22.15 -13.82
C ALA A 179 -7.88 23.44 -13.25
N ALA A 180 -8.71 24.26 -12.58
CA ALA A 180 -8.23 25.46 -11.90
C ALA A 180 -7.24 25.14 -10.77
N GLY A 181 -7.50 24.09 -9.99
CA GLY A 181 -6.57 23.62 -8.96
C GLY A 181 -5.24 23.11 -9.53
N ARG A 182 -5.27 22.35 -10.63
CA ARG A 182 -4.06 21.91 -11.35
C ARG A 182 -3.25 23.11 -11.86
N LEU A 183 -3.94 24.09 -12.43
CA LEU A 183 -3.32 25.34 -12.91
C LEU A 183 -2.64 26.12 -11.78
N ALA A 184 -3.26 26.16 -10.59
CA ALA A 184 -2.71 26.84 -9.42
C ALA A 184 -1.45 26.14 -8.86
N LEU A 185 -1.37 24.81 -8.94
CA LEU A 185 -0.20 24.04 -8.53
C LEU A 185 0.95 24.23 -9.52
N ARG A 186 0.66 24.15 -10.82
CA ARG A 186 1.66 24.29 -11.88
C ARG A 186 2.18 25.72 -12.06
N HIS A 187 1.33 26.72 -11.79
CA HIS A 187 1.67 28.13 -12.04
C HIS A 187 1.48 29.00 -10.79
N GLY A 188 2.49 28.98 -9.91
CA GLY A 188 2.56 29.74 -8.66
C GLY A 188 2.09 31.22 -8.71
N PRO A 189 2.41 32.01 -9.76
CA PRO A 189 1.95 33.40 -9.86
C PRO A 189 0.42 33.59 -9.92
N LEU A 190 -0.34 32.55 -10.31
CA LEU A 190 -1.81 32.61 -10.40
C LEU A 190 -2.51 32.03 -9.16
N THR A 191 -1.79 31.35 -8.26
CA THR A 191 -2.37 30.63 -7.12
C THR A 191 -3.28 31.52 -6.29
N GLY A 192 -2.86 32.74 -5.94
CA GLY A 192 -3.68 33.68 -5.18
C GLY A 192 -4.99 34.07 -5.89
N ARG A 193 -4.94 34.37 -7.19
CA ARG A 193 -6.14 34.73 -7.98
C ARG A 193 -7.11 33.57 -8.14
N ILE A 194 -6.59 32.35 -8.22
CA ILE A 194 -7.40 31.13 -8.30
C ILE A 194 -8.01 30.84 -6.93
N ALA A 195 -7.23 30.91 -5.86
CA ALA A 195 -7.71 30.76 -4.49
C ALA A 195 -8.84 31.75 -4.17
N ASP A 196 -8.70 33.03 -4.53
CA ASP A 196 -9.77 34.02 -4.34
C ASP A 196 -11.06 33.66 -5.07
N TRP A 197 -10.95 33.09 -6.26
CA TRP A 197 -12.10 32.65 -7.05
C TRP A 197 -12.76 31.40 -6.46
N LEU A 198 -11.97 30.39 -6.09
CA LEU A 198 -12.47 29.19 -5.43
C LEU A 198 -13.12 29.52 -4.07
N SER A 199 -12.54 30.45 -3.29
CA SER A 199 -13.11 30.92 -2.02
C SER A 199 -14.48 31.57 -2.19
N ARG A 200 -14.66 32.38 -3.25
CA ARG A 200 -15.98 32.93 -3.61
C ARG A 200 -16.97 31.83 -3.96
N LEU A 201 -16.56 30.88 -4.81
CA LEU A 201 -17.42 29.75 -5.19
C LEU A 201 -17.86 28.93 -3.98
N ALA A 202 -16.97 28.70 -3.01
CA ALA A 202 -17.28 27.99 -1.77
C ALA A 202 -18.22 28.77 -0.81
N ALA A 203 -18.14 30.10 -0.81
CA ALA A 203 -18.90 30.98 0.10
C ALA A 203 -20.28 31.39 -0.42
N GLU A 204 -20.43 31.56 -1.74
CA GLU A 204 -21.67 31.99 -2.40
C GLU A 204 -22.79 30.91 -2.35
N ALA A 205 -24.02 31.30 -2.70
CA ALA A 205 -25.19 30.43 -2.78
C ALA A 205 -25.16 29.49 -4.02
N ASN A 206 -24.03 28.81 -4.20
CA ASN A 206 -23.81 27.82 -5.26
C ASN A 206 -24.34 26.44 -4.86
N PRO A 207 -24.59 25.54 -5.84
CA PRO A 207 -24.92 24.15 -5.57
C PRO A 207 -23.89 23.48 -4.66
N PRO A 208 -24.31 22.58 -3.76
CA PRO A 208 -23.42 22.03 -2.75
C PRO A 208 -22.23 21.23 -3.31
N GLY A 209 -22.40 20.60 -4.49
CA GLY A 209 -21.31 19.90 -5.18
C GLY A 209 -20.18 20.82 -5.61
N LEU A 210 -20.53 21.94 -6.25
CA LEU A 210 -19.55 22.95 -6.69
C LEU A 210 -18.81 23.56 -5.50
N ARG A 211 -19.51 23.82 -4.40
CA ARG A 211 -18.92 24.35 -3.17
C ARG A 211 -17.93 23.35 -2.57
N LEU A 212 -18.28 22.07 -2.54
CA LEU A 212 -17.39 21.00 -2.06
C LEU A 212 -16.15 20.87 -2.95
N ALA A 213 -16.31 20.94 -4.27
CA ALA A 213 -15.21 20.90 -5.22
C ALA A 213 -14.25 22.07 -5.04
N ALA A 214 -14.79 23.28 -4.86
CA ALA A 214 -13.98 24.47 -4.61
C ALA A 214 -13.18 24.34 -3.30
N LEU A 215 -13.79 23.81 -2.23
CA LEU A 215 -13.08 23.53 -0.97
C LEU A 215 -12.00 22.46 -1.13
N ALA A 216 -12.28 21.38 -1.87
CA ALA A 216 -11.30 20.34 -2.14
C ALA A 216 -10.08 20.89 -2.90
N GLN A 217 -10.32 21.75 -3.89
CA GLN A 217 -9.24 22.39 -4.66
C GLN A 217 -8.49 23.44 -3.86
N LEU A 218 -9.17 24.24 -3.02
CA LEU A 218 -8.53 25.15 -2.08
C LEU A 218 -7.60 24.42 -1.13
N ALA A 219 -8.05 23.30 -0.57
CA ALA A 219 -7.20 22.48 0.29
C ALA A 219 -5.93 22.02 -0.44
N ARG A 220 -6.06 21.64 -1.70
CA ARG A 220 -4.94 21.15 -2.51
C ARG A 220 -3.95 22.24 -2.91
N CYS A 221 -4.41 23.37 -3.43
CA CYS A 221 -3.54 24.38 -4.04
C CYS A 221 -3.27 25.63 -3.16
N ALA A 222 -4.10 25.89 -2.15
CA ALA A 222 -3.99 27.08 -1.30
C ALA A 222 -4.59 26.81 0.10
N PRO A 223 -4.03 25.86 0.87
CA PRO A 223 -4.62 25.39 2.13
C PRO A 223 -4.84 26.50 3.16
N GLY A 224 -4.02 27.56 3.14
CA GLY A 224 -4.17 28.74 3.99
C GLY A 224 -5.42 29.60 3.69
N ALA A 225 -6.05 29.41 2.53
CA ALA A 225 -7.29 30.09 2.15
C ALA A 225 -8.56 29.32 2.55
N LEU A 226 -8.43 28.13 3.13
CA LEU A 226 -9.57 27.37 3.63
C LEU A 226 -10.28 28.10 4.79
N PRO A 227 -11.62 28.01 4.89
CA PRO A 227 -12.35 28.52 6.05
C PRO A 227 -11.87 27.89 7.36
N GLY A 228 -11.81 28.68 8.44
CA GLY A 228 -11.44 28.18 9.77
C GLY A 228 -12.41 27.12 10.32
N ASP A 229 -13.65 27.09 9.83
CA ASP A 229 -14.70 26.13 10.19
C ASP A 229 -14.99 25.11 9.08
N VAL A 230 -13.98 24.78 8.25
CA VAL A 230 -14.10 23.86 7.10
C VAL A 230 -14.83 22.56 7.43
N VAL A 231 -14.59 21.96 8.60
CA VAL A 231 -15.26 20.73 9.05
C VAL A 231 -16.78 20.92 9.10
N ARG A 232 -17.24 22.00 9.73
CA ARG A 232 -18.66 22.33 9.86
C ARG A 232 -19.31 22.59 8.50
N VAL A 233 -18.60 23.31 7.63
CA VAL A 233 -19.07 23.65 6.28
C VAL A 233 -19.23 22.39 5.44
N VAL A 234 -18.20 21.54 5.35
CA VAL A 234 -18.21 20.32 4.54
C VAL A 234 -19.26 19.32 5.06
N ALA A 235 -19.35 19.10 6.37
CA ALA A 235 -20.41 18.29 6.97
C ALA A 235 -21.81 18.80 6.61
N GLY A 236 -21.99 20.13 6.58
CA GLY A 236 -23.23 20.77 6.12
C GLY A 236 -23.54 20.49 4.64
N LEU A 237 -22.53 20.56 3.76
CA LEU A 237 -22.67 20.28 2.33
C LEU A 237 -23.03 18.81 2.07
N LEU A 238 -22.41 17.87 2.77
CA LEU A 238 -22.73 16.44 2.66
C LEU A 238 -24.18 16.13 3.06
N ARG A 239 -24.71 16.84 4.08
CA ARG A 239 -26.12 16.75 4.46
C ARG A 239 -27.05 17.31 3.38
N GLN A 240 -26.69 18.44 2.76
CA GLN A 240 -27.48 19.05 1.67
C GLN A 240 -27.52 18.16 0.43
N LEU A 241 -26.38 17.58 0.02
CA LEU A 241 -26.30 16.65 -1.11
C LEU A 241 -27.22 15.45 -0.93
N ARG A 242 -27.25 14.89 0.29
CA ARG A 242 -28.16 13.80 0.64
C ARG A 242 -29.63 14.23 0.61
N SER A 243 -29.96 15.46 1.04
CA SER A 243 -31.34 15.94 1.04
C SER A 243 -31.87 16.22 -0.37
N ALA A 244 -31.03 16.71 -1.28
CA ALA A 244 -31.40 16.92 -2.68
C ALA A 244 -31.76 15.62 -3.42
N ALA A 245 -31.17 14.50 -3.00
CA ALA A 245 -31.48 13.16 -3.49
C ALA A 245 -32.88 12.63 -3.08
N GLY A 246 -33.50 13.22 -2.05
CA GLY A 246 -34.76 12.75 -1.46
C GLY A 246 -36.03 13.34 -2.07
N THR A 247 -35.92 14.28 -3.03
CA THR A 247 -37.06 14.84 -3.77
C THR A 247 -37.25 14.07 -5.09
N PRO A 248 -38.30 13.25 -5.24
CA PRO A 248 -38.60 12.64 -6.53
C PRO A 248 -39.18 13.73 -7.44
N GLU A 249 -38.36 14.31 -8.30
CA GLU A 249 -38.88 15.00 -9.47
C GLU A 249 -39.45 13.96 -10.43
N VAL A 250 -40.77 14.00 -10.57
CA VAL A 250 -41.53 13.28 -11.58
C VAL A 250 -41.12 13.84 -12.94
N SER A 251 -40.08 13.27 -13.55
CA SER A 251 -39.84 13.37 -15.00
C SER A 251 -40.27 12.07 -15.66
N ALA A 252 -41.54 12.04 -16.05
CA ALA A 252 -42.07 11.03 -16.95
C ALA A 252 -41.60 11.32 -18.38
N ALA A 253 -40.42 10.81 -18.76
CA ALA A 253 -40.06 10.59 -20.16
C ALA A 253 -38.89 9.61 -20.26
N GLY A 254 -39.15 8.40 -20.76
CA GLY A 254 -38.09 7.53 -21.29
C GLY A 254 -37.93 6.14 -20.69
N SER A 255 -38.90 5.56 -19.98
CA SER A 255 -38.92 4.10 -19.80
C SER A 255 -39.28 3.43 -21.12
N ARG A 256 -38.27 3.17 -21.96
CA ARG A 256 -38.35 2.14 -22.98
C ARG A 256 -37.87 0.85 -22.34
N ALA A 257 -38.83 0.02 -21.97
CA ALA A 257 -38.62 -1.39 -21.70
C ALA A 257 -37.88 -2.02 -22.89
N LEU A 258 -36.62 -2.43 -22.68
CA LEU A 258 -35.98 -3.43 -23.51
C LEU A 258 -36.49 -4.79 -23.00
N GLY A 259 -37.34 -5.39 -23.83
CA GLY A 259 -37.92 -6.70 -23.58
C GLY A 259 -36.86 -7.78 -23.50
N ALA A 260 -37.18 -8.80 -22.71
CA ALA A 260 -36.47 -10.07 -22.62
C ALA A 260 -36.19 -10.62 -24.03
N ALA A 261 -34.93 -10.57 -24.45
CA ALA A 261 -34.40 -11.36 -25.55
C ALA A 261 -33.57 -12.50 -24.94
N ALA A 262 -33.76 -13.69 -25.49
CA ALA A 262 -33.23 -14.96 -25.02
C ALA A 262 -31.70 -14.97 -24.88
N ASP A 263 -31.22 -15.74 -23.90
CA ASP A 263 -29.80 -16.07 -23.70
C ASP A 263 -29.12 -16.46 -25.02
N PRO A 264 -28.10 -15.73 -25.48
CA PRO A 264 -27.15 -16.28 -26.43
C PRO A 264 -26.23 -17.25 -25.68
N ALA A 265 -25.99 -18.42 -26.27
CA ALA A 265 -25.02 -19.41 -25.81
C ALA A 265 -23.63 -18.77 -25.61
N PRO A 266 -22.79 -19.31 -24.70
CA PRO A 266 -21.53 -18.68 -24.35
C PRO A 266 -20.56 -18.77 -25.53
N ALA A 267 -20.39 -17.65 -26.23
CA ALA A 267 -19.18 -17.41 -27.00
C ALA A 267 -18.06 -17.19 -25.98
N GLU A 268 -16.92 -17.86 -26.17
CA GLU A 268 -15.71 -17.69 -25.37
C GLU A 268 -15.30 -16.21 -25.38
N ALA A 269 -15.72 -15.48 -24.35
CA ALA A 269 -15.34 -14.09 -24.14
C ALA A 269 -13.84 -14.07 -23.78
N ALA A 270 -13.08 -13.26 -24.52
CA ALA A 270 -11.70 -12.96 -24.18
C ALA A 270 -11.61 -12.48 -22.71
N PRO A 271 -10.53 -12.80 -21.98
CA PRO A 271 -10.40 -12.40 -20.59
C PRO A 271 -10.43 -10.88 -20.48
N VAL A 272 -11.43 -10.34 -19.78
CA VAL A 272 -11.56 -8.92 -19.47
C VAL A 272 -10.30 -8.47 -18.74
N ALA A 273 -9.61 -7.47 -19.29
CA ALA A 273 -8.41 -6.89 -18.67
C ALA A 273 -8.70 -6.40 -17.24
N LEU A 274 -7.69 -6.43 -16.36
CA LEU A 274 -7.81 -6.02 -14.96
C LEU A 274 -8.36 -4.59 -14.81
N VAL A 275 -8.04 -3.71 -15.76
CA VAL A 275 -8.54 -2.31 -15.81
C VAL A 275 -10.04 -2.27 -16.12
N GLY A 276 -10.51 -3.01 -17.12
CA GLY A 276 -11.95 -3.19 -17.39
C GLY A 276 -12.73 -3.74 -16.19
N GLN A 277 -12.16 -4.69 -15.45
CA GLN A 277 -12.77 -5.20 -14.20
C GLN A 277 -12.85 -4.11 -13.11
N LEU A 278 -11.80 -3.30 -12.94
CA LEU A 278 -11.78 -2.18 -11.99
C LEU A 278 -12.78 -1.08 -12.36
N ARG A 279 -12.95 -0.77 -13.65
CA ARG A 279 -13.95 0.18 -14.14
C ARG A 279 -15.36 -0.35 -13.94
N ALA A 280 -15.62 -1.63 -14.24
CA ALA A 280 -16.90 -2.28 -13.98
C ALA A 280 -17.27 -2.23 -12.48
N LEU A 281 -16.33 -2.58 -11.60
CA LEU A 281 -16.51 -2.48 -10.15
C LEU A 281 -16.76 -1.03 -9.71
N SER A 282 -16.07 -0.05 -10.31
CA SER A 282 -16.28 1.37 -10.03
C SER A 282 -17.65 1.86 -10.51
N ALA A 283 -18.12 1.39 -11.68
CA ALA A 283 -19.44 1.68 -12.20
C ALA A 283 -20.55 1.07 -11.33
N GLU A 284 -20.36 -0.17 -10.86
CA GLU A 284 -21.24 -0.80 -9.87
C GLU A 284 -21.25 -0.04 -8.54
N ASP A 285 -20.10 0.44 -8.07
CA ASP A 285 -20.01 1.23 -6.83
C ASP A 285 -20.70 2.59 -7.00
N ARG A 286 -20.69 3.17 -8.21
CA ARG A 286 -21.37 4.44 -8.55
C ARG A 286 -22.86 4.27 -8.83
N ALA A 287 -23.30 3.08 -9.27
CA ALA A 287 -24.68 2.81 -9.64
C ALA A 287 -25.64 3.04 -8.47
N GLY A 288 -26.68 3.86 -8.70
CA GLY A 288 -27.67 4.20 -7.68
C GLY A 288 -27.23 5.27 -6.67
N ARG A 289 -26.02 5.83 -6.79
CA ARG A 289 -25.61 7.03 -6.02
C ARG A 289 -26.11 8.28 -6.72
N THR A 290 -26.64 9.22 -5.94
CA THR A 290 -27.11 10.52 -6.45
C THR A 290 -26.00 11.54 -6.68
N ALA A 291 -24.84 11.35 -6.05
CA ALA A 291 -23.65 12.20 -6.23
C ALA A 291 -22.38 11.33 -6.22
N PRO A 292 -22.14 10.53 -7.28
CA PRO A 292 -21.07 9.53 -7.33
C PRO A 292 -19.65 10.12 -7.18
N TRP A 293 -19.45 11.37 -7.60
CA TRP A 293 -18.19 12.12 -7.50
C TRP A 293 -17.85 12.61 -6.08
N THR A 294 -18.77 12.49 -5.11
CA THR A 294 -18.55 13.01 -3.73
C THR A 294 -17.35 12.35 -3.07
N ALA A 295 -17.16 11.04 -3.26
CA ALA A 295 -16.03 10.30 -2.72
C ALA A 295 -14.69 10.87 -3.22
N ASP A 296 -14.63 11.22 -4.51
CA ASP A 296 -13.43 11.70 -5.18
C ASP A 296 -13.05 13.11 -4.71
N LEU A 297 -14.06 13.97 -4.53
CA LEU A 297 -13.87 15.29 -3.93
C LEU A 297 -13.42 15.22 -2.47
N LEU A 298 -13.99 14.31 -1.68
CA LEU A 298 -13.59 14.12 -0.29
C LEU A 298 -12.17 13.56 -0.19
N ARG A 299 -11.78 12.61 -1.04
CA ARG A 299 -10.39 12.14 -1.12
C ARG A 299 -9.45 13.29 -1.43
N THR A 300 -9.79 14.11 -2.43
CA THR A 300 -9.01 15.31 -2.79
C THR A 300 -8.89 16.29 -1.62
N LEU A 301 -10.01 16.55 -0.92
CA LEU A 301 -10.04 17.40 0.26
C LEU A 301 -9.14 16.83 1.37
N HIS A 302 -9.24 15.54 1.68
CA HIS A 302 -8.43 14.88 2.71
C HIS A 302 -6.94 14.90 2.37
N VAL A 303 -6.56 14.73 1.10
CA VAL A 303 -5.16 14.88 0.65
C VAL A 303 -4.69 16.31 0.87
N GLY A 304 -5.47 17.32 0.45
CA GLY A 304 -5.10 18.73 0.62
C GLY A 304 -5.13 19.24 2.06
N LEU A 305 -5.94 18.65 2.94
CA LEU A 305 -5.90 18.95 4.38
C LEU A 305 -4.60 18.49 5.03
N ASP A 306 -3.95 17.47 4.47
CA ASP A 306 -2.63 16.99 4.85
C ASP A 306 -2.47 16.78 6.38
N ASP A 307 -1.52 17.48 7.01
CA ASP A 307 -1.17 17.39 8.43
C ASP A 307 -2.26 17.99 9.37
N ARG A 308 -3.37 18.49 8.84
CA ARG A 308 -4.58 18.85 9.61
C ARG A 308 -5.35 17.60 10.06
N VAL A 309 -4.66 16.68 10.73
CA VAL A 309 -5.17 15.36 11.16
C VAL A 309 -6.46 15.51 11.97
N ALA A 310 -6.54 16.50 12.86
CA ALA A 310 -7.73 16.76 13.66
C ALA A 310 -8.99 17.06 12.83
N ASP A 311 -8.86 17.89 11.78
CA ASP A 311 -9.98 18.23 10.89
C ASP A 311 -10.39 17.01 10.06
N ARG A 312 -9.42 16.23 9.58
CA ARG A 312 -9.67 14.99 8.84
C ARG A 312 -10.39 13.97 9.71
N THR A 313 -9.96 13.78 10.96
CA THR A 313 -10.62 12.89 11.91
C THR A 313 -12.05 13.35 12.22
N ALA A 314 -12.27 14.65 12.42
CA ALA A 314 -13.60 15.19 12.70
C ALA A 314 -14.58 15.02 11.52
N LEU A 315 -14.10 15.24 10.29
CA LEU A 315 -14.88 15.01 9.07
C LEU A 315 -15.30 13.55 8.91
N LEU A 316 -14.36 12.62 9.08
CA LEU A 316 -14.65 11.19 8.96
C LEU A 316 -15.59 10.71 10.07
N ALA A 317 -15.46 11.24 11.29
CA ALA A 317 -16.37 10.93 12.38
C ALA A 317 -17.81 11.38 12.10
N ASP A 318 -18.03 12.59 11.56
CA ASP A 318 -19.37 13.05 11.13
C ASP A 318 -19.93 12.15 10.02
N GLN A 319 -19.09 11.78 9.05
CA GLN A 319 -19.49 10.95 7.91
C GLN A 319 -19.81 9.50 8.29
N LEU A 320 -19.08 8.90 9.24
CA LEU A 320 -19.38 7.55 9.78
C LEU A 320 -20.73 7.49 10.50
N CYS A 321 -21.23 8.63 11.00
CA CYS A 321 -22.56 8.77 11.59
C CYS A 321 -23.66 9.08 10.56
N SER A 322 -23.34 9.14 9.27
CA SER A 322 -24.31 9.44 8.22
C SER A 322 -25.37 8.33 8.10
N PRO A 323 -26.65 8.66 7.87
CA PRO A 323 -27.67 7.65 7.59
C PRO A 323 -27.45 6.95 6.24
N ASP A 324 -26.64 7.54 5.35
CA ASP A 324 -26.33 6.99 4.03
C ASP A 324 -25.22 5.91 4.11
N PRO A 325 -25.49 4.65 3.70
CA PRO A 325 -24.48 3.60 3.73
C PRO A 325 -23.29 3.86 2.81
N GLY A 326 -23.48 4.50 1.65
CA GLY A 326 -22.41 4.83 0.71
C GLY A 326 -21.38 5.78 1.33
N GLN A 327 -21.85 6.87 1.93
CA GLN A 327 -20.99 7.81 2.67
C GLN A 327 -20.22 7.12 3.80
N ARG A 328 -20.85 6.18 4.51
CA ARG A 328 -20.17 5.42 5.57
C ARG A 328 -19.10 4.48 5.01
N ILE A 329 -19.36 3.80 3.88
CA ILE A 329 -18.35 2.97 3.20
C ILE A 329 -17.14 3.83 2.81
N ASP A 330 -17.39 4.98 2.19
CA ASP A 330 -16.32 5.90 1.78
C ASP A 330 -15.52 6.40 3.00
N ALA A 331 -16.21 6.74 4.10
CA ALA A 331 -15.57 7.18 5.35
C ALA A 331 -14.75 6.07 6.04
N VAL A 332 -15.22 4.82 6.01
CA VAL A 332 -14.45 3.66 6.51
C VAL A 332 -13.16 3.52 5.70
N ARG A 333 -13.23 3.52 4.36
CA ARG A 333 -12.05 3.41 3.49
C ARG A 333 -11.06 4.57 3.70
N MET A 334 -11.56 5.80 3.76
CA MET A 334 -10.72 6.99 4.03
C MET A 334 -10.12 7.01 5.44
N THR A 335 -10.80 6.43 6.43
CA THR A 335 -10.24 6.23 7.78
C THR A 335 -9.00 5.34 7.75
N GLY A 336 -9.05 4.23 7.01
CA GLY A 336 -7.88 3.37 6.79
C GLY A 336 -6.70 4.17 6.20
N GLY A 337 -6.95 4.91 5.11
CA GLY A 337 -5.93 5.76 4.48
C GLY A 337 -5.32 6.81 5.41
N LEU A 338 -6.13 7.48 6.24
CA LEU A 338 -5.67 8.45 7.23
C LEU A 338 -4.74 7.81 8.26
N ILE A 339 -5.15 6.67 8.85
CA ILE A 339 -4.38 6.01 9.91
C ILE A 339 -3.09 5.39 9.38
N ARG A 340 -3.07 4.92 8.12
CA ARG A 340 -1.87 4.34 7.49
C ARG A 340 -0.75 5.35 7.29
N ALA A 341 -1.07 6.61 7.01
CA ALA A 341 -0.06 7.61 6.66
C ALA A 341 0.21 8.65 7.77
N TRP A 342 -0.79 8.97 8.61
CA TRP A 342 -0.65 9.94 9.70
C TRP A 342 -0.70 9.27 11.07
N ARG A 343 -0.02 9.91 12.02
CA ARG A 343 -0.09 9.61 13.46
C ARG A 343 -1.11 10.53 14.09
N GLY A 344 -1.85 10.02 15.08
CA GLY A 344 -2.89 10.78 15.74
C GLY A 344 -3.64 9.97 16.79
N SER A 345 -4.59 10.63 17.44
CA SER A 345 -5.51 9.98 18.37
C SER A 345 -6.75 9.51 17.61
N TYR A 346 -6.80 8.21 17.29
CA TYR A 346 -7.86 7.63 16.46
C TYR A 346 -8.92 6.86 17.24
N GLY A 347 -8.90 6.91 18.58
CA GLY A 347 -9.73 6.05 19.43
C GLY A 347 -11.22 6.11 19.10
N GLU A 348 -11.77 7.31 18.99
CA GLU A 348 -13.18 7.52 18.64
C GLU A 348 -13.50 7.08 17.21
N LEU A 349 -12.61 7.38 16.26
CA LEU A 349 -12.80 7.03 14.86
C LEU A 349 -12.82 5.51 14.66
N VAL A 350 -11.90 4.79 15.31
CA VAL A 350 -11.84 3.32 15.30
C VAL A 350 -13.08 2.71 15.94
N ARG A 351 -13.56 3.28 17.05
CA ARG A 351 -14.82 2.87 17.69
C ARG A 351 -16.00 2.99 16.73
N LEU A 352 -16.13 4.12 16.02
CA LEU A 352 -17.17 4.35 15.00
C LEU A 352 -17.06 3.38 13.82
N VAL A 353 -15.84 3.03 13.38
CA VAL A 353 -15.65 1.96 12.36
C VAL A 353 -16.12 0.61 12.90
N GLY A 354 -15.81 0.30 14.17
CA GLY A 354 -16.29 -0.91 14.84
C GLY A 354 -17.81 -1.04 14.88
N GLU A 355 -18.54 0.06 15.09
CA GLU A 355 -20.01 0.08 15.06
C GLU A 355 -20.59 -0.35 13.70
N GLN A 356 -19.82 -0.21 12.62
CA GLN A 356 -20.28 -0.60 11.28
C GLN A 356 -20.28 -2.12 11.05
N LEU A 357 -19.61 -2.89 11.92
CA LEU A 357 -19.47 -4.35 11.80
C LEU A 357 -20.80 -5.12 11.92
N VAL A 358 -21.81 -4.51 12.55
CA VAL A 358 -23.16 -5.07 12.73
C VAL A 358 -24.16 -4.57 11.69
N SER A 359 -23.70 -3.80 10.71
CA SER A 359 -24.55 -3.29 9.63
C SER A 359 -25.21 -4.42 8.85
N LYS A 360 -26.47 -4.21 8.45
CA LYS A 360 -27.18 -5.10 7.52
C LYS A 360 -26.67 -4.99 6.08
N GLU A 361 -25.94 -3.92 5.76
CA GLU A 361 -25.27 -3.73 4.48
C GLU A 361 -23.95 -4.51 4.47
N PRO A 362 -23.84 -5.64 3.73
CA PRO A 362 -22.68 -6.52 3.80
C PRO A 362 -21.38 -5.83 3.38
N ARG A 363 -21.43 -4.97 2.35
CA ARG A 363 -20.26 -4.24 1.85
C ARG A 363 -19.65 -3.33 2.92
N LEU A 364 -20.48 -2.70 3.74
CA LEU A 364 -20.04 -1.82 4.83
C LEU A 364 -19.38 -2.61 5.95
N ALA A 365 -19.97 -3.73 6.36
CA ALA A 365 -19.42 -4.58 7.42
C ALA A 365 -18.10 -5.25 7.00
N GLU A 366 -17.96 -5.62 5.72
CA GLU A 366 -16.71 -6.13 5.15
C GLU A 366 -15.64 -5.04 5.06
N ALA A 367 -15.97 -3.85 4.56
CA ALA A 367 -15.03 -2.72 4.52
C ALA A 367 -14.50 -2.38 5.92
N ALA A 368 -15.37 -2.38 6.94
CA ALA A 368 -14.98 -2.14 8.32
C ALA A 368 -14.05 -3.25 8.86
N SER A 369 -14.36 -4.52 8.54
CA SER A 369 -13.51 -5.65 8.93
C SER A 369 -12.10 -5.54 8.31
N HIS A 370 -12.02 -5.16 7.03
CA HIS A 370 -10.76 -5.03 6.30
C HIS A 370 -9.90 -3.87 6.84
N VAL A 371 -10.51 -2.72 7.12
CA VAL A 371 -9.78 -1.60 7.72
C VAL A 371 -9.25 -1.97 9.11
N LEU A 372 -10.07 -2.57 9.97
CA LEU A 372 -9.67 -2.94 11.33
C LEU A 372 -8.58 -4.03 11.37
N GLU A 373 -8.55 -4.94 10.39
CA GLU A 373 -7.52 -5.96 10.24
C GLU A 373 -6.10 -5.38 10.20
N GLU A 374 -5.92 -4.20 9.61
CA GLU A 374 -4.61 -3.57 9.41
C GLU A 374 -4.17 -2.65 10.55
N LEU A 375 -5.03 -2.42 11.55
CA LEU A 375 -4.74 -1.47 12.63
C LEU A 375 -3.97 -2.07 13.80
N PHE A 376 -3.90 -3.41 13.90
CA PHE A 376 -3.27 -4.12 15.02
C PHE A 376 -3.74 -3.52 16.36
N GLY A 377 -2.83 -3.16 17.28
CA GLY A 377 -3.19 -2.58 18.58
C GLY A 377 -4.06 -1.32 18.51
N LEU A 378 -4.04 -0.57 17.40
CA LEU A 378 -4.91 0.60 17.23
C LEU A 378 -6.39 0.23 17.04
N ALA A 379 -6.71 -1.02 16.68
CA ALA A 379 -8.09 -1.50 16.60
C ALA A 379 -8.72 -1.81 17.98
N ALA A 380 -7.99 -1.65 19.10
CA ALA A 380 -8.49 -1.91 20.46
C ALA A 380 -9.87 -1.29 20.77
N PRO A 381 -10.18 -0.03 20.38
CA PRO A 381 -11.51 0.55 20.59
C PRO A 381 -12.67 -0.20 19.90
N ALA A 382 -12.40 -1.03 18.89
CA ALA A 382 -13.37 -1.86 18.19
C ALA A 382 -13.34 -3.34 18.62
N GLY A 383 -12.53 -3.71 19.62
CA GLY A 383 -12.29 -5.10 20.01
C GLY A 383 -13.56 -5.90 20.35
N ASP A 384 -14.49 -5.29 21.10
CA ASP A 384 -15.75 -5.95 21.44
C ASP A 384 -16.68 -6.14 20.24
N ALA A 385 -16.73 -5.17 19.32
CA ALA A 385 -17.50 -5.28 18.10
C ALA A 385 -16.94 -6.35 17.16
N LEU A 386 -15.60 -6.45 17.06
CA LEU A 386 -14.91 -7.52 16.33
C LEU A 386 -15.23 -8.89 16.92
N ALA A 387 -15.16 -9.03 18.26
CA ALA A 387 -15.47 -10.28 18.94
C ALA A 387 -16.93 -10.70 18.74
N ALA A 388 -17.87 -9.76 18.80
CA ALA A 388 -19.28 -10.03 18.53
C ALA A 388 -19.49 -10.51 17.08
N ARG A 389 -18.81 -9.89 16.10
CA ARG A 389 -18.88 -10.31 14.69
C ARG A 389 -18.32 -11.71 14.47
N VAL A 390 -17.14 -12.01 15.04
CA VAL A 390 -16.53 -13.35 14.95
C VAL A 390 -17.43 -14.41 15.57
N ALA A 391 -18.09 -14.11 16.69
CA ALA A 391 -19.03 -15.04 17.32
C ALA A 391 -20.33 -15.23 16.50
N ALA A 392 -20.79 -14.19 15.80
CA ALA A 392 -22.04 -14.21 15.03
C ALA A 392 -21.95 -14.99 13.71
N ASP A 393 -20.77 -15.08 13.10
CA ASP A 393 -20.58 -15.72 11.80
C ASP A 393 -19.36 -16.67 11.76
N PRO A 394 -19.50 -17.90 12.30
CA PRO A 394 -18.46 -18.92 12.21
C PRO A 394 -18.12 -19.36 10.78
N GLY A 395 -19.03 -19.17 9.82
CA GLY A 395 -18.81 -19.50 8.41
C GLY A 395 -17.77 -18.58 7.76
N ALA A 396 -17.64 -17.34 8.23
CA ALA A 396 -16.68 -16.37 7.73
C ALA A 396 -15.28 -16.44 8.39
N TRP A 397 -15.03 -17.41 9.28
CA TRP A 397 -13.72 -17.53 9.95
C TRP A 397 -12.57 -17.83 8.98
N VAL A 398 -12.86 -18.52 7.88
CA VAL A 398 -11.89 -18.83 6.84
C VAL A 398 -12.49 -18.52 5.48
N LYS A 399 -11.77 -17.76 4.66
CA LYS A 399 -12.12 -17.42 3.28
C LYS A 399 -11.42 -18.37 2.31
N GLU A 400 -12.20 -18.88 1.37
CA GLU A 400 -11.71 -19.61 0.21
C GLU A 400 -11.39 -18.65 -0.93
N TRP A 401 -10.36 -18.97 -1.70
CA TRP A 401 -9.97 -18.22 -2.88
C TRP A 401 -10.05 -19.12 -4.11
N ALA A 402 -10.49 -18.57 -5.25
CA ALA A 402 -10.59 -19.33 -6.50
C ALA A 402 -9.23 -19.88 -6.96
N SER A 403 -8.16 -19.15 -6.65
CA SER A 403 -6.78 -19.56 -6.86
C SER A 403 -5.95 -19.24 -5.61
N GLY A 404 -5.51 -20.27 -4.89
CA GLY A 404 -4.60 -20.13 -3.74
C GLY A 404 -5.10 -20.82 -2.46
N PRO A 405 -4.24 -20.94 -1.45
CA PRO A 405 -4.59 -21.58 -0.19
C PRO A 405 -5.63 -20.75 0.58
N PRO A 406 -6.47 -21.38 1.43
CA PRO A 406 -7.41 -20.66 2.26
C PRO A 406 -6.69 -19.63 3.16
N GLY A 407 -7.40 -18.57 3.52
CA GLY A 407 -6.91 -17.52 4.42
C GLY A 407 -7.90 -17.24 5.55
N LEU A 408 -7.43 -16.75 6.69
CA LEU A 408 -8.33 -16.34 7.77
C LEU A 408 -9.22 -15.16 7.34
N GLY A 409 -10.46 -15.14 7.83
CA GLY A 409 -11.36 -14.00 7.66
C GLY A 409 -10.85 -12.75 8.38
N SER A 410 -11.08 -11.57 7.81
CA SER A 410 -10.55 -10.29 8.31
C SER A 410 -10.88 -10.00 9.77
N ALA A 411 -12.09 -10.33 10.24
CA ALA A 411 -12.46 -10.11 11.64
C ALA A 411 -11.67 -11.01 12.62
N VAL A 412 -11.37 -12.26 12.23
CA VAL A 412 -10.53 -13.18 13.02
C VAL A 412 -9.10 -12.67 13.06
N LYS A 413 -8.57 -12.23 11.91
CA LYS A 413 -7.23 -11.61 11.83
C LYS A 413 -7.11 -10.37 12.70
N ALA A 414 -8.10 -9.48 12.66
CA ALA A 414 -8.12 -8.26 13.46
C ALA A 414 -8.05 -8.57 14.96
N LEU A 415 -8.87 -9.51 15.46
CA LEU A 415 -8.80 -9.94 16.87
C LEU A 415 -7.47 -10.59 17.23
N ALA A 416 -6.94 -11.45 16.35
CA ALA A 416 -5.66 -12.09 16.59
C ALA A 416 -4.51 -11.06 16.67
N ARG A 417 -4.50 -10.08 15.75
CA ARG A 417 -3.55 -8.96 15.74
C ARG A 417 -3.70 -8.00 16.92
N LEU A 418 -4.89 -7.95 17.53
CA LEU A 418 -5.15 -7.24 18.79
C LEU A 418 -4.53 -7.94 20.01
N GLY A 419 -4.17 -9.22 19.89
CA GLY A 419 -3.85 -10.06 21.04
C GLY A 419 -5.08 -10.60 21.79
N ASP A 420 -6.27 -10.55 21.20
CA ASP A 420 -7.52 -10.89 21.87
C ASP A 420 -7.78 -12.41 21.89
N ALA A 421 -7.81 -13.00 23.09
CA ALA A 421 -8.05 -14.42 23.30
C ALA A 421 -9.36 -14.95 22.70
N ARG A 422 -10.34 -14.07 22.42
CA ARG A 422 -11.60 -14.44 21.78
C ARG A 422 -11.42 -14.93 20.32
N ALA A 423 -10.26 -14.72 19.71
CA ALA A 423 -9.91 -15.33 18.41
C ALA A 423 -9.55 -16.83 18.50
N VAL A 424 -9.19 -17.33 19.68
CA VAL A 424 -8.66 -18.70 19.87
C VAL A 424 -9.61 -19.80 19.35
N PRO A 425 -10.93 -19.76 19.60
CA PRO A 425 -11.85 -20.77 19.05
C PRO A 425 -11.86 -20.82 17.53
N ALA A 426 -11.82 -19.65 16.87
CA ALA A 426 -11.79 -19.56 15.42
C ALA A 426 -10.47 -20.11 14.83
N LEU A 427 -9.34 -19.80 15.47
CA LEU A 427 -8.04 -20.34 15.07
C LEU A 427 -7.94 -21.86 15.31
N ALA A 428 -8.48 -22.36 16.43
CA ALA A 428 -8.55 -23.80 16.68
C ALA A 428 -9.35 -24.52 15.58
N ALA A 429 -10.52 -24.00 15.22
CA ALA A 429 -11.33 -24.56 14.14
C ALA A 429 -10.62 -24.47 12.77
N ALA A 430 -9.93 -23.37 12.49
CA ALA A 430 -9.14 -23.20 11.27
C ALA A 430 -8.00 -24.22 11.15
N LEU A 431 -7.32 -24.54 12.26
CA LEU A 431 -6.26 -25.55 12.30
C LEU A 431 -6.77 -26.98 12.11
N GLU A 432 -8.06 -27.24 12.36
CA GLU A 432 -8.67 -28.56 12.16
C GLU A 432 -9.13 -28.81 10.73
N ARG A 433 -9.13 -27.79 9.86
CA ARG A 433 -9.49 -27.94 8.45
C ARG A 433 -8.52 -28.85 7.70
N PRO A 434 -8.93 -29.51 6.59
CA PRO A 434 -8.02 -30.29 5.77
C PRO A 434 -6.83 -29.46 5.29
N GLU A 435 -7.11 -28.28 4.76
CA GLU A 435 -6.13 -27.26 4.40
C GLU A 435 -6.11 -26.16 5.47
N VAL A 436 -4.97 -26.03 6.13
CA VAL A 436 -4.76 -25.02 7.17
C VAL A 436 -4.54 -23.67 6.49
N PRO A 437 -5.22 -22.59 6.93
CA PRO A 437 -4.98 -21.27 6.37
C PRO A 437 -3.51 -20.86 6.46
N HIS A 438 -2.97 -20.36 5.36
CA HIS A 438 -1.55 -20.02 5.23
C HIS A 438 -1.08 -18.96 6.25
N ASP A 439 -2.01 -18.12 6.71
CA ASP A 439 -1.80 -17.02 7.65
C ASP A 439 -2.08 -17.38 9.13
N ALA A 440 -2.52 -18.61 9.42
CA ALA A 440 -2.88 -19.05 10.77
C ALA A 440 -1.71 -18.94 11.77
N GLY A 441 -0.51 -19.38 11.36
CA GLY A 441 0.68 -19.32 12.20
C GLY A 441 1.08 -17.89 12.58
N TYR A 442 0.93 -16.95 11.65
CA TYR A 442 1.21 -15.53 11.89
C TYR A 442 0.17 -14.92 12.84
N ALA A 443 -1.11 -15.21 12.64
CA ALA A 443 -2.18 -14.77 13.54
C ALA A 443 -1.97 -15.27 14.98
N ILE A 444 -1.56 -16.53 15.14
CA ILE A 444 -1.20 -17.12 16.45
C ILE A 444 -0.07 -16.34 17.12
N GLY A 445 0.93 -15.89 16.34
CA GLY A 445 2.05 -15.14 16.89
C GLY A 445 1.66 -13.80 17.53
N HIS A 446 0.59 -13.16 17.06
CA HIS A 446 0.10 -11.90 17.64
C HIS A 446 -0.72 -12.08 18.91
N LEU A 447 -1.28 -13.27 19.16
CA LEU A 447 -2.00 -13.59 20.41
C LEU A 447 -1.10 -13.74 21.63
N GLY A 448 0.21 -13.93 21.43
CA GLY A 448 1.15 -14.14 22.52
C GLY A 448 0.69 -15.28 23.45
N PRO A 449 0.71 -15.09 24.79
CA PRO A 449 0.32 -16.13 25.74
C PRO A 449 -1.11 -16.67 25.58
N ALA A 450 -2.03 -15.89 25.03
CA ALA A 450 -3.43 -16.30 24.87
C ALA A 450 -3.59 -17.50 23.91
N ALA A 451 -2.63 -17.71 23.01
CA ALA A 451 -2.65 -18.82 22.06
C ALA A 451 -2.06 -20.13 22.61
N ALA A 452 -1.60 -20.18 23.87
CA ALA A 452 -1.07 -21.40 24.48
C ALA A 452 -1.96 -22.65 24.31
N PRO A 453 -3.31 -22.59 24.36
CA PRO A 453 -4.17 -23.75 24.11
C PRO A 453 -4.02 -24.38 22.72
N LEU A 454 -3.46 -23.66 21.73
CA LEU A 454 -3.30 -24.12 20.36
C LEU A 454 -2.06 -25.02 20.16
N ALA A 455 -1.14 -25.08 21.12
CA ALA A 455 0.11 -25.85 21.00
C ALA A 455 -0.15 -27.34 20.70
N GLY A 456 -1.12 -27.95 21.37
CA GLY A 456 -1.46 -29.36 21.20
C GLY A 456 -1.98 -29.69 19.80
N VAL A 457 -2.89 -28.87 19.25
CA VAL A 457 -3.40 -29.07 17.89
C VAL A 457 -2.32 -28.81 16.84
N LEU A 458 -1.51 -27.77 17.00
CA LEU A 458 -0.39 -27.48 16.09
C LEU A 458 0.60 -28.65 16.04
N ARG A 459 0.99 -29.18 17.20
CA ARG A 459 1.89 -30.32 17.29
C ARG A 459 1.31 -31.56 16.63
N ARG A 460 0.03 -31.88 16.91
CA ARG A 460 -0.66 -33.03 16.29
C ARG A 460 -0.70 -32.88 14.78
N ARG A 461 -1.14 -31.72 14.27
CA ARG A 461 -1.20 -31.45 12.83
C ARG A 461 0.18 -31.52 12.17
N LEU A 462 1.23 -31.04 12.85
CA LEU A 462 2.60 -31.13 12.33
C LEU A 462 3.07 -32.59 12.22
N SER A 463 2.65 -33.48 13.11
CA SER A 463 3.03 -34.91 13.04
C SER A 463 2.39 -35.63 11.84
N GLU A 464 1.23 -35.14 11.39
CA GLU A 464 0.46 -35.67 10.25
C GLU A 464 0.95 -35.14 8.89
N VAL A 465 1.83 -34.13 8.86
CA VAL A 465 2.33 -33.55 7.59
C VAL A 465 3.11 -34.57 6.77
N ARG A 466 2.66 -34.75 5.53
CA ARG A 466 3.34 -35.50 4.48
C ARG A 466 4.55 -34.73 3.95
N LEU A 467 5.68 -35.43 3.88
CA LEU A 467 6.99 -34.89 3.47
C LEU A 467 7.25 -35.13 1.98
N ASP A 468 6.37 -34.58 1.14
CA ASP A 468 6.54 -34.49 -0.32
C ASP A 468 6.80 -33.02 -0.72
N GLU A 469 6.80 -32.70 -2.02
CA GLU A 469 7.19 -31.36 -2.51
C GLU A 469 6.30 -30.21 -2.01
N GLU A 470 5.08 -30.51 -1.55
CA GLU A 470 4.15 -29.54 -0.97
C GLU A 470 4.28 -29.43 0.56
N ALA A 471 5.26 -30.12 1.16
CA ALA A 471 5.44 -30.14 2.61
C ALA A 471 5.66 -28.75 3.20
N TYR A 472 6.32 -27.85 2.46
CA TYR A 472 6.56 -26.48 2.93
C TYR A 472 5.24 -25.74 3.18
N ASP A 473 4.32 -25.75 2.23
CA ASP A 473 3.06 -24.99 2.33
C ASP A 473 2.17 -25.52 3.47
N ARG A 474 2.19 -26.84 3.72
CA ARG A 474 1.46 -27.47 4.85
C ARG A 474 2.14 -27.27 6.20
N ALA A 475 3.47 -27.33 6.27
CA ALA A 475 4.20 -27.24 7.53
C ALA A 475 4.45 -25.80 7.98
N SER A 476 4.62 -24.86 7.06
CA SER A 476 4.97 -23.46 7.34
C SER A 476 4.04 -22.77 8.34
N PRO A 477 2.69 -22.77 8.16
CA PRO A 477 1.80 -22.14 9.14
C PRO A 477 1.86 -22.82 10.52
N LEU A 478 2.06 -24.14 10.57
CA LEU A 478 2.16 -24.90 11.81
C LEU A 478 3.47 -24.61 12.56
N LEU A 479 4.59 -24.61 11.84
CA LEU A 479 5.91 -24.27 12.37
C LEU A 479 5.95 -22.83 12.87
N ALA A 480 5.36 -21.89 12.13
CA ALA A 480 5.26 -20.49 12.55
C ALA A 480 4.49 -20.35 13.87
N GLY A 481 3.35 -21.03 14.01
CA GLY A 481 2.57 -21.05 15.25
C GLY A 481 3.34 -21.64 16.43
N LEU A 482 3.97 -22.81 16.25
CA LEU A 482 4.77 -23.46 17.30
C LEU A 482 5.97 -22.60 17.72
N THR A 483 6.66 -21.99 16.75
CA THR A 483 7.79 -21.08 16.98
C THR A 483 7.34 -19.90 17.85
N ALA A 484 6.20 -19.30 17.53
CA ALA A 484 5.69 -18.16 18.27
C ALA A 484 5.28 -18.53 19.71
N LEU A 485 4.69 -19.71 19.90
CA LEU A 485 4.32 -20.25 21.21
C LEU A 485 5.52 -20.78 22.02
N ARG A 486 6.67 -20.96 21.38
CA ARG A 486 7.84 -21.66 21.96
C ARG A 486 7.48 -23.04 22.51
N ALA A 487 6.64 -23.77 21.78
CA ALA A 487 6.10 -25.08 22.18
C ALA A 487 7.14 -26.20 22.08
N GLY A 488 8.08 -26.24 23.04
CA GLY A 488 9.22 -27.16 23.05
C GLY A 488 8.86 -28.65 23.05
N GLU A 489 7.67 -29.02 23.51
CA GLU A 489 7.14 -30.37 23.44
C GLU A 489 6.99 -30.89 21.99
N ALA A 490 6.98 -30.01 20.99
CA ALA A 490 6.91 -30.35 19.57
C ALA A 490 8.29 -30.59 18.93
N ALA A 491 9.40 -30.52 19.70
CA ALA A 491 10.75 -30.70 19.17
C ALA A 491 10.95 -32.03 18.39
N PRO A 492 10.40 -33.19 18.81
CA PRO A 492 10.49 -34.43 18.02
C PRO A 492 9.82 -34.32 16.64
N GLU A 493 8.66 -33.69 16.56
CA GLU A 493 7.93 -33.48 15.31
C GLU A 493 8.68 -32.50 14.41
N VAL A 494 9.24 -31.42 14.96
CA VAL A 494 10.08 -30.47 14.20
C VAL A 494 11.36 -31.14 13.68
N LEU A 495 11.98 -32.04 14.45
CA LEU A 495 13.13 -32.83 13.99
C LEU A 495 12.79 -33.77 12.83
N ARG A 496 11.59 -34.37 12.84
CA ARG A 496 11.10 -35.17 11.71
C ARG A 496 11.01 -34.32 10.44
N ILE A 497 10.50 -33.09 10.55
CA ILE A 497 10.45 -32.15 9.43
C ILE A 497 11.85 -31.77 8.94
N LEU A 498 12.76 -31.44 9.86
CA LEU A 498 14.14 -31.05 9.51
C LEU A 498 14.85 -32.16 8.73
N ARG A 499 14.72 -33.42 9.17
CA ARG A 499 15.38 -34.59 8.57
C ARG A 499 14.81 -35.01 7.22
N GLY A 500 13.51 -34.83 7.02
CA GLY A 500 12.80 -35.27 5.81
C GLY A 500 12.38 -34.14 4.89
N ALA A 501 13.02 -32.97 4.98
CA ALA A 501 12.76 -31.87 4.06
C ALA A 501 13.11 -32.27 2.60
N PRO A 502 12.22 -32.05 1.63
CA PRO A 502 12.41 -32.48 0.23
C PRO A 502 13.53 -31.70 -0.48
N GLU A 503 13.80 -32.02 -1.74
CA GLU A 503 14.78 -31.27 -2.54
C GLU A 503 14.24 -29.88 -2.92
N TYR A 504 13.03 -29.83 -3.50
CA TYR A 504 12.42 -28.56 -3.87
C TYR A 504 11.78 -27.88 -2.66
N ARG A 505 12.09 -26.59 -2.47
CA ARG A 505 11.72 -25.77 -1.28
C ARG A 505 12.14 -26.33 0.08
N GLY A 506 12.89 -27.42 0.15
CA GLY A 506 13.33 -28.02 1.42
C GLY A 506 14.23 -27.11 2.25
N GLU A 507 14.99 -26.21 1.62
CA GLU A 507 15.83 -25.24 2.34
C GLU A 507 15.00 -24.29 3.21
N TRP A 508 13.86 -23.81 2.68
CA TRP A 508 12.95 -22.94 3.43
C TRP A 508 12.30 -23.70 4.58
N LEU A 509 11.96 -24.97 4.35
CA LEU A 509 11.42 -25.84 5.38
C LEU A 509 12.44 -26.15 6.48
N ARG A 510 13.70 -26.44 6.13
CA ARG A 510 14.82 -26.62 7.08
C ARG A 510 15.04 -25.35 7.90
N THR A 511 15.05 -24.20 7.24
CA THR A 511 15.20 -22.89 7.91
C THR A 511 14.08 -22.64 8.93
N ALA A 512 12.83 -22.92 8.56
CA ALA A 512 11.69 -22.80 9.47
C ALA A 512 11.80 -23.76 10.66
N ALA A 513 12.22 -25.01 10.43
CA ALA A 513 12.42 -26.00 11.48
C ALA A 513 13.57 -25.62 12.44
N LEU A 514 14.72 -25.17 11.92
CA LEU A 514 15.85 -24.69 12.73
C LEU A 514 15.44 -23.49 13.60
N ARG A 515 14.70 -22.53 13.03
CA ARG A 515 14.16 -21.40 13.78
C ARG A 515 13.22 -21.86 14.91
N ALA A 516 12.35 -22.83 14.66
CA ALA A 516 11.46 -23.39 15.68
C ALA A 516 12.25 -24.03 16.83
N LEU A 517 13.25 -24.88 16.51
CA LEU A 517 14.11 -25.50 17.51
C LEU A 517 14.87 -24.47 18.35
N GLY A 518 15.41 -23.43 17.72
CA GLY A 518 16.07 -22.33 18.42
C GLY A 518 15.10 -21.56 19.34
N ALA A 519 13.87 -21.31 18.89
CA ALA A 519 12.85 -20.62 19.70
C ALA A 519 12.37 -21.44 20.91
N PHE A 520 12.42 -22.78 20.82
CA PHE A 520 12.14 -23.69 21.94
C PHE A 520 13.25 -23.65 23.01
N GLY A 521 14.46 -23.24 22.63
CA GLY A 521 15.61 -23.14 23.53
C GLY A 521 15.95 -24.49 24.18
N PRO A 522 16.27 -24.55 25.48
CA PRO A 522 16.67 -25.79 26.16
C PRO A 522 15.67 -26.95 26.06
N ALA A 523 14.39 -26.68 25.81
CA ALA A 523 13.38 -27.73 25.63
C ALA A 523 13.62 -28.58 24.37
N ALA A 524 14.35 -28.07 23.37
CA ALA A 524 14.73 -28.79 22.16
C ALA A 524 16.08 -29.54 22.29
N HIS A 525 16.52 -29.88 23.51
CA HIS A 525 17.79 -30.58 23.74
C HIS A 525 17.94 -31.90 22.95
N CYS A 526 16.84 -32.57 22.59
CA CYS A 526 16.86 -33.76 21.73
C CYS A 526 17.42 -33.49 20.32
N ALA A 527 17.48 -32.22 19.88
CA ALA A 527 18.00 -31.80 18.58
C ALA A 527 19.51 -31.58 18.54
N VAL A 528 20.20 -31.55 19.69
CA VAL A 528 21.64 -31.26 19.77
C VAL A 528 22.50 -32.12 18.82
N PRO A 529 22.29 -33.44 18.68
CA PRO A 529 23.07 -34.25 17.74
C PRO A 529 22.93 -33.81 16.29
N ASP A 530 21.70 -33.54 15.84
CA ASP A 530 21.40 -33.09 14.48
C ASP A 530 21.97 -31.68 14.21
N LEU A 531 21.80 -30.75 15.17
CA LEU A 531 22.35 -29.40 15.07
C LEU A 531 23.88 -29.43 15.01
N ARG A 532 24.55 -30.25 15.82
CA ARG A 532 26.02 -30.43 15.75
C ARG A 532 26.47 -31.03 14.43
N ALA A 533 25.70 -31.93 13.83
CA ALA A 533 26.02 -32.50 12.52
C ALA A 533 25.99 -31.43 11.41
N LEU A 534 25.01 -30.52 11.47
CA LEU A 534 24.90 -29.40 10.53
C LEU A 534 26.01 -28.36 10.72
N VAL A 535 26.33 -28.00 11.97
CA VAL A 535 27.40 -27.03 12.29
C VAL A 535 28.80 -27.53 11.89
N ARG A 536 29.05 -28.85 11.85
CA ARG A 536 30.34 -29.41 11.43
C ARG A 536 30.69 -29.23 9.94
N ARG A 537 29.77 -28.72 9.13
CA ARG A 537 29.99 -28.41 7.71
C ARG A 537 29.79 -26.90 7.49
N PRO A 538 30.79 -26.07 7.84
CA PRO A 538 30.72 -24.64 7.56
C PRO A 538 30.50 -24.38 6.07
N GLY A 539 29.83 -23.28 5.73
CA GLY A 539 29.54 -22.88 4.34
C GLY A 539 28.40 -23.62 3.64
N THR A 540 27.76 -24.61 4.29
CA THR A 540 26.55 -25.24 3.75
C THR A 540 25.28 -24.45 4.09
N ALA A 541 24.29 -24.50 3.20
CA ALA A 541 22.98 -23.87 3.42
C ALA A 541 22.37 -24.28 4.78
N GLY A 542 22.03 -23.28 5.61
CA GLY A 542 21.44 -23.51 6.94
C GLY A 542 22.45 -23.70 8.09
N ALA A 543 23.77 -23.64 7.84
CA ALA A 543 24.78 -23.82 8.89
C ALA A 543 24.75 -22.71 9.95
N VAL A 544 24.51 -21.45 9.53
CA VAL A 544 24.39 -20.30 10.44
C VAL A 544 23.13 -20.42 11.30
N GLU A 545 22.00 -20.80 10.71
CA GLU A 545 20.74 -21.04 11.41
C GLU A 545 20.85 -22.21 12.39
N ALA A 546 21.57 -23.28 12.01
CA ALA A 546 21.83 -24.41 12.90
C ALA A 546 22.75 -24.02 14.06
N ALA A 547 23.76 -23.18 13.82
CA ALA A 547 24.61 -22.63 14.87
C ALA A 547 23.82 -21.73 15.84
N GLU A 548 22.92 -20.90 15.31
CA GLU A 548 22.02 -20.07 16.13
C GLU A 548 21.06 -20.92 16.97
N ALA A 549 20.45 -21.95 16.38
CA ALA A 549 19.61 -22.89 17.11
C ALA A 549 20.40 -23.67 18.17
N LEU A 550 21.61 -24.12 17.86
CA LEU A 550 22.46 -24.85 18.80
C LEU A 550 22.80 -23.99 20.02
N TRP A 551 23.20 -22.72 19.80
CA TRP A 551 23.45 -21.77 20.88
C TRP A 551 22.23 -21.58 21.79
N ALA A 552 21.03 -21.44 21.22
CA ALA A 552 19.81 -21.29 22.01
C ALA A 552 19.43 -22.56 22.81
N VAL A 553 19.84 -23.74 22.34
CA VAL A 553 19.52 -25.04 22.96
C VAL A 553 20.54 -25.46 24.01
N ASP A 554 21.84 -25.40 23.72
CA ASP A 554 22.90 -25.95 24.58
C ASP A 554 23.86 -24.90 25.18
N GLY A 555 23.86 -23.66 24.68
CA GLY A 555 24.71 -22.58 25.17
C GLY A 555 26.22 -22.79 24.94
N ASP A 556 26.63 -23.69 24.02
CA ASP A 556 28.04 -23.96 23.72
C ASP A 556 28.58 -22.97 22.68
N ALA A 557 29.08 -21.82 23.15
CA ALA A 557 29.67 -20.79 22.30
C ALA A 557 30.86 -21.33 21.48
N ALA A 558 31.66 -22.23 22.05
CA ALA A 558 32.86 -22.74 21.39
C ALA A 558 32.51 -23.61 20.16
N ALA A 559 31.39 -24.32 20.21
CA ALA A 559 30.91 -25.13 19.10
C ALA A 559 30.42 -24.27 17.91
N VAL A 560 29.83 -23.11 18.18
CA VAL A 560 29.16 -22.30 17.14
C VAL A 560 30.02 -21.17 16.58
N LEU A 561 30.97 -20.64 17.36
CA LEU A 561 31.79 -19.50 16.97
C LEU A 561 32.55 -19.69 15.65
N PRO A 562 33.20 -20.85 15.36
CA PRO A 562 33.90 -21.04 14.08
C PRO A 562 32.99 -20.87 12.86
N VAL A 563 31.78 -21.44 12.89
CA VAL A 563 30.81 -21.35 11.79
C VAL A 563 30.31 -19.93 11.61
N LEU A 564 30.01 -19.22 12.70
CA LEU A 564 29.53 -17.84 12.63
C LEU A 564 30.63 -16.88 12.13
N ILE A 565 31.87 -17.11 12.53
CA ILE A 565 33.04 -16.35 12.07
C ILE A 565 33.30 -16.55 10.57
N GLU A 566 33.09 -17.76 10.06
CA GLU A 566 33.16 -18.08 8.64
C GLU A 566 31.97 -17.48 7.86
N GLY A 567 30.76 -17.53 8.42
CA GLY A 567 29.56 -16.93 7.83
C GLY A 567 29.67 -15.41 7.60
N LEU A 568 30.49 -14.69 8.39
CA LEU A 568 30.81 -13.29 8.11
C LEU A 568 31.56 -13.07 6.78
N GLN A 569 32.13 -14.12 6.19
CA GLN A 569 32.83 -14.11 4.91
C GLN A 569 32.01 -14.74 3.78
N ALA A 570 30.74 -15.07 4.01
CA ALA A 570 29.87 -15.63 2.99
C ALA A 570 29.73 -14.69 1.78
N GLU A 571 29.55 -15.26 0.60
CA GLU A 571 29.36 -14.52 -0.64
C GLU A 571 28.06 -13.72 -0.61
N HIS A 572 26.99 -14.34 -0.12
CA HIS A 572 25.66 -13.74 -0.06
C HIS A 572 25.49 -12.84 1.16
N ALA A 573 25.01 -11.61 0.90
CA ALA A 573 24.67 -10.60 1.91
C ALA A 573 23.78 -11.13 3.04
N ARG A 574 22.76 -11.93 2.69
CA ARG A 574 21.81 -12.52 3.64
C ARG A 574 22.50 -13.39 4.69
N GLU A 575 23.46 -14.21 4.28
CA GLU A 575 24.20 -15.10 5.17
C GLU A 575 25.16 -14.33 6.07
N ARG A 576 25.85 -13.31 5.53
CA ARG A 576 26.68 -12.39 6.33
C ARG A 576 25.89 -11.71 7.43
N ARG A 577 24.69 -11.22 7.10
CA ARG A 577 23.78 -10.58 8.06
C ARG A 577 23.27 -11.55 9.12
N ALA A 578 22.89 -12.76 8.73
CA ALA A 578 22.48 -13.81 9.66
C ALA A 578 23.61 -14.13 10.66
N ALA A 579 24.85 -14.27 10.17
CA ALA A 579 26.02 -14.53 11.00
C ALA A 579 26.30 -13.37 11.97
N ALA A 580 26.24 -12.11 11.50
CA ALA A 580 26.41 -10.93 12.37
C ALA A 580 25.34 -10.87 13.47
N SER A 581 24.06 -11.08 13.12
CA SER A 581 22.97 -11.13 14.10
C SER A 581 23.17 -12.25 15.12
N ALA A 582 23.56 -13.45 14.68
CA ALA A 582 23.80 -14.58 15.57
C ALA A 582 24.94 -14.30 16.56
N LEU A 583 26.07 -13.75 16.08
CA LEU A 583 27.18 -13.31 16.94
C LEU A 583 26.75 -12.28 17.98
N GLY A 584 25.88 -11.34 17.60
CA GLY A 584 25.27 -10.39 18.51
C GLY A 584 24.46 -11.06 19.63
N ARG A 585 23.67 -12.09 19.31
CA ARG A 585 22.90 -12.88 20.30
C ARG A 585 23.77 -13.69 21.27
N LEU A 586 25.01 -14.04 20.90
CA LEU A 586 25.99 -14.63 21.81
C LEU A 586 26.47 -13.61 22.86
N GLY A 587 26.37 -12.32 22.54
CA GLY A 587 26.78 -11.21 23.39
C GLY A 587 28.28 -11.29 23.73
N PRO A 588 28.68 -11.09 25.00
CA PRO A 588 30.10 -11.09 25.40
C PRO A 588 30.88 -12.37 25.05
N HIS A 589 30.22 -13.51 24.87
CA HIS A 589 30.87 -14.77 24.47
C HIS A 589 31.51 -14.67 23.07
N ALA A 590 31.02 -13.77 22.22
CA ALA A 590 31.55 -13.50 20.89
C ALA A 590 32.49 -12.28 20.83
N ALA A 591 32.98 -11.77 21.96
CA ALA A 591 33.85 -10.59 22.00
C ALA A 591 35.11 -10.70 21.12
N VAL A 592 35.62 -11.93 20.88
CA VAL A 592 36.73 -12.20 19.95
C VAL A 592 36.46 -11.73 18.52
N THR A 593 35.19 -11.59 18.12
CA THR A 593 34.78 -11.18 16.78
C THR A 593 34.72 -9.66 16.60
N ALA A 594 34.88 -8.87 17.67
CA ALA A 594 34.77 -7.41 17.62
C ALA A 594 35.64 -6.74 16.53
N PRO A 595 36.90 -7.15 16.27
CA PRO A 595 37.68 -6.58 15.17
C PRO A 595 37.08 -6.84 13.79
N ARG A 596 36.49 -8.02 13.56
CA ARG A 596 35.84 -8.37 12.28
C ARG A 596 34.54 -7.59 12.09
N LEU A 597 33.71 -7.50 13.13
CA LEU A 597 32.48 -6.70 13.11
C LEU A 597 32.77 -5.20 12.89
N ARG A 598 33.87 -4.68 13.47
CA ARG A 598 34.31 -3.30 13.25
C ARG A 598 34.67 -3.03 11.79
N ALA A 599 35.33 -3.96 11.10
CA ALA A 599 35.63 -3.81 9.68
C ALA A 599 34.35 -3.71 8.82
N LEU A 600 33.29 -4.43 9.20
CA LEU A 600 32.01 -4.41 8.50
C LEU A 600 31.22 -3.11 8.68
N LEU A 601 31.60 -2.23 9.62
CA LEU A 601 30.97 -0.90 9.76
C LEU A 601 31.21 0.01 8.55
N LEU A 602 32.21 -0.31 7.72
CA LEU A 602 32.56 0.43 6.51
C LEU A 602 32.09 -0.25 5.23
N HIS A 603 31.31 -1.33 5.34
CA HIS A 603 30.81 -2.06 4.18
C HIS A 603 29.87 -1.18 3.33
N GLU A 604 29.81 -1.42 2.02
CA GLU A 604 28.94 -0.70 1.08
C GLU A 604 27.46 -0.92 1.40
N GLU A 605 27.10 -2.18 1.67
CA GLU A 605 25.74 -2.59 2.00
C GLU A 605 25.26 -2.04 3.35
N LEU A 606 24.24 -1.17 3.31
CA LEU A 606 23.70 -0.47 4.48
C LEU A 606 23.19 -1.42 5.57
N TRP A 607 22.43 -2.45 5.19
CA TRP A 607 21.83 -3.38 6.15
C TRP A 607 22.87 -4.19 6.91
N LEU A 608 23.93 -4.62 6.23
CA LEU A 608 25.05 -5.31 6.88
C LEU A 608 25.79 -4.39 7.86
N ARG A 609 25.99 -3.10 7.52
CA ARG A 609 26.56 -2.13 8.47
C ARG A 609 25.71 -2.00 9.74
N VAL A 610 24.39 -1.93 9.60
CA VAL A 610 23.46 -1.84 10.75
C VAL A 610 23.55 -3.10 11.62
N ASP A 611 23.46 -4.29 11.02
CA ASP A 611 23.54 -5.54 11.78
C ASP A 611 24.93 -5.72 12.44
N ALA A 612 26.02 -5.32 11.76
CA ALA A 612 27.37 -5.32 12.32
C ALA A 612 27.54 -4.31 13.47
N ALA A 613 26.96 -3.11 13.37
CA ALA A 613 26.99 -2.11 14.42
C ALA A 613 26.23 -2.58 15.68
N ILE A 614 25.05 -3.19 15.50
CA ILE A 614 24.27 -3.79 16.59
C ILE A 614 25.06 -4.92 17.24
N ALA A 615 25.57 -5.86 16.43
CA ALA A 615 26.35 -6.98 16.93
C ALA A 615 27.63 -6.52 17.66
N LEU A 616 28.34 -5.53 17.13
CA LEU A 616 29.53 -4.97 17.78
C LEU A 616 29.20 -4.39 19.15
N TRP A 617 28.06 -3.69 19.29
CA TRP A 617 27.61 -3.19 20.58
C TRP A 617 27.23 -4.35 21.52
N GLU A 618 26.52 -5.37 21.05
CA GLU A 618 26.12 -6.53 21.87
C GLU A 618 27.31 -7.35 22.38
N VAL A 619 28.37 -7.51 21.57
CA VAL A 619 29.56 -8.28 21.98
C VAL A 619 30.57 -7.49 22.81
N SER A 620 30.60 -6.16 22.68
CA SER A 620 31.62 -5.31 23.33
C SER A 620 31.08 -4.42 24.46
N GLY A 621 29.77 -4.15 24.49
CA GLY A 621 29.13 -3.17 25.37
C GLY A 621 29.48 -1.71 25.08
N ARG A 622 30.24 -1.41 24.01
CA ARG A 622 30.74 -0.06 23.70
C ARG A 622 29.89 0.60 22.61
N ALA A 623 29.05 1.56 23.01
CA ALA A 623 28.15 2.25 22.09
C ALA A 623 28.83 3.31 21.20
N ALA A 624 30.01 3.80 21.58
CA ALA A 624 30.68 4.93 20.92
C ALA A 624 30.96 4.70 19.42
N GLU A 625 31.26 3.46 19.03
CA GLU A 625 31.56 3.10 17.64
C GLU A 625 30.29 2.75 16.85
N SER A 626 29.29 2.15 17.51
CA SER A 626 28.07 1.68 16.86
C SER A 626 27.04 2.78 16.64
N VAL A 627 26.83 3.68 17.61
CA VAL A 627 25.74 4.67 17.55
C VAL A 627 25.87 5.62 16.35
N PRO A 628 27.04 6.20 16.02
CA PRO A 628 27.15 7.07 14.85
C PRO A 628 26.76 6.37 13.53
N VAL A 629 27.13 5.10 13.37
CA VAL A 629 26.76 4.30 12.19
C VAL A 629 25.25 4.06 12.14
N LEU A 630 24.64 3.75 13.28
CA LEU A 630 23.20 3.53 13.38
C LEU A 630 22.38 4.81 13.11
N LEU A 631 22.84 5.97 13.58
CA LEU A 631 22.18 7.26 13.31
C LEU A 631 22.34 7.68 11.85
N ALA A 632 23.52 7.49 11.26
CA ALA A 632 23.70 7.72 9.82
C ALA A 632 22.81 6.80 8.98
N ALA A 633 22.61 5.55 9.40
CA ALA A 633 21.70 4.62 8.73
C ALA A 633 20.22 5.02 8.88
N TRP A 634 19.83 5.52 10.06
CA TRP A 634 18.49 6.02 10.35
C TRP A 634 18.05 7.13 9.39
N GLU A 635 18.97 8.05 9.08
CA GLU A 635 18.75 9.16 8.15
C GLU A 635 18.64 8.67 6.70
N LYS A 636 19.48 7.70 6.31
CA LYS A 636 19.53 7.19 4.92
C LYS A 636 18.40 6.26 4.53
N ASN A 637 17.84 5.47 5.45
CA ASN A 637 16.81 4.49 5.11
C ASN A 637 15.77 4.33 6.23
N ARG A 638 14.51 4.65 5.92
CA ARG A 638 13.38 4.52 6.85
C ARG A 638 13.18 3.09 7.37
N HIS A 639 13.47 2.07 6.56
CA HIS A 639 13.22 0.67 6.92
C HIS A 639 14.17 0.14 8.00
N VAL A 640 15.32 0.80 8.23
CA VAL A 640 16.24 0.40 9.32
C VAL A 640 15.84 0.99 10.67
N ARG A 641 14.90 1.96 10.72
CA ARG A 641 14.60 2.74 11.93
C ARG A 641 14.12 1.87 13.09
N VAL A 642 13.21 0.92 12.85
CA VAL A 642 12.74 -0.02 13.90
C VAL A 642 13.93 -0.78 14.49
N ARG A 643 14.78 -1.34 13.63
CA ARG A 643 15.95 -2.13 14.03
C ARG A 643 16.96 -1.31 14.84
N VAL A 644 17.20 -0.07 14.43
CA VAL A 644 18.04 0.87 15.17
C VAL A 644 17.40 1.25 16.51
N ALA A 645 16.10 1.55 16.53
CA ALA A 645 15.37 1.90 17.74
C ALA A 645 15.37 0.76 18.77
N GLU A 646 15.28 -0.50 18.33
CA GLU A 646 15.45 -1.68 19.20
C GLU A 646 16.82 -1.70 19.88
N CYS A 647 17.89 -1.41 19.13
CA CYS A 647 19.24 -1.32 19.69
C CYS A 647 19.37 -0.17 20.70
N LEU A 648 18.90 1.02 20.34
CA LEU A 648 18.95 2.21 21.19
C LEU A 648 18.08 2.04 22.45
N ALA A 649 16.93 1.36 22.37
CA ALA A 649 16.08 1.07 23.51
C ALA A 649 16.73 0.11 24.52
N ARG A 650 17.60 -0.79 24.06
CA ARG A 650 18.39 -1.67 24.95
C ARG A 650 19.64 -0.96 25.50
N THR A 651 20.24 -0.07 24.72
CA THR A 651 21.38 0.76 25.15
C THR A 651 20.98 1.80 26.20
N GLY A 652 19.78 2.38 26.04
CA GLY A 652 19.28 3.52 26.83
C GLY A 652 19.89 4.85 26.37
N ALA A 653 19.12 5.95 26.47
CA ALA A 653 19.55 7.27 26.00
C ALA A 653 20.86 7.78 26.64
N ALA A 654 21.11 7.44 27.92
CA ALA A 654 22.35 7.81 28.60
C ALA A 654 23.59 7.12 27.99
N GLY A 655 23.45 5.88 27.52
CA GLY A 655 24.53 5.13 26.84
C GLY A 655 24.68 5.52 25.36
N ALA A 656 23.60 5.98 24.72
CA ALA A 656 23.60 6.35 23.30
C ALA A 656 24.01 7.80 23.02
N GLY A 657 23.97 8.70 24.01
CA GLY A 657 24.37 10.10 23.86
C GLY A 657 23.25 11.05 23.40
N SER A 658 23.57 12.34 23.35
CA SER A 658 22.61 13.42 23.07
C SER A 658 22.05 13.39 21.65
N ASP A 659 22.85 12.97 20.67
CA ASP A 659 22.44 12.94 19.27
C ASP A 659 21.33 11.90 19.03
N ALA A 660 21.48 10.71 19.61
CA ALA A 660 20.43 9.69 19.58
C ALA A 660 19.15 10.22 20.23
N ALA A 661 19.25 10.89 21.39
CA ALA A 661 18.09 11.46 22.05
C ALA A 661 17.39 12.57 21.23
N ARG A 662 18.14 13.33 20.40
CA ARG A 662 17.57 14.32 19.47
C ARG A 662 16.81 13.64 18.34
N VAL A 663 17.41 12.64 17.69
CA VAL A 663 16.78 11.87 16.58
C VAL A 663 15.49 11.20 17.06
N LEU A 664 15.52 10.53 18.22
CA LEU A 664 14.34 9.85 18.76
C LEU A 664 13.20 10.82 19.11
N ARG A 665 13.51 12.02 19.63
CA ARG A 665 12.48 13.05 19.90
C ARG A 665 11.91 13.62 18.61
N ALA A 666 12.74 13.83 17.59
CA ALA A 666 12.28 14.27 16.27
C ALA A 666 11.34 13.23 15.65
N GLU A 667 11.69 11.93 15.75
CA GLU A 667 10.82 10.85 15.29
C GLU A 667 9.47 10.88 16.03
N LEU A 668 9.46 11.01 17.36
CA LEU A 668 8.22 11.07 18.14
C LEU A 668 7.35 12.30 17.84
N ALA A 669 7.95 13.40 17.37
CA ALA A 669 7.26 14.63 17.02
C ALA A 669 6.73 14.63 15.58
N SER A 670 7.19 13.72 14.72
CA SER A 670 6.70 13.61 13.34
C SER A 670 5.21 13.26 13.33
N VAL A 671 4.46 14.03 12.55
CA VAL A 671 3.02 13.83 12.31
C VAL A 671 2.79 12.66 11.35
N ARG A 672 3.69 12.44 10.40
CA ARG A 672 3.61 11.35 9.43
C ARG A 672 4.28 10.08 9.94
N ARG A 673 3.73 8.93 9.55
CA ARG A 673 4.33 7.61 9.80
C ARG A 673 5.56 7.41 8.91
N HIS A 674 6.54 6.70 9.43
CA HIS A 674 7.85 6.59 8.77
C HIS A 674 7.84 5.82 7.44
N HIS A 675 6.83 4.99 7.18
CA HIS A 675 6.64 4.23 5.93
C HIS A 675 5.55 4.81 5.01
N ALA A 676 4.98 5.97 5.34
CA ALA A 676 3.98 6.59 4.48
C ALA A 676 4.60 6.90 3.09
N MET A 677 4.03 6.30 2.05
CA MET A 677 4.38 6.55 0.65
C MET A 677 3.12 6.89 -0.14
N ASP A 678 3.28 7.70 -1.19
CA ASP A 678 2.20 7.96 -2.11
C ASP A 678 1.95 6.71 -2.98
N GLY A 679 0.69 6.29 -3.09
CA GLY A 679 0.28 5.18 -3.98
C GLY A 679 0.57 3.76 -3.49
N GLY A 680 1.23 3.55 -2.34
CA GLY A 680 1.56 2.21 -1.85
C GLY A 680 1.56 2.09 -0.32
N TYR A 681 1.21 0.91 0.19
CA TYR A 681 1.28 0.60 1.62
C TYR A 681 1.50 -0.89 1.88
N GLY A 682 2.24 -1.20 2.94
CA GLY A 682 2.38 -2.53 3.50
C GLY A 682 1.35 -2.78 4.59
N SER A 683 0.81 -3.99 4.65
CA SER A 683 -0.18 -4.40 5.67
C SER A 683 0.32 -4.32 7.12
N HIS A 684 1.62 -4.15 7.35
CA HIS A 684 2.26 -4.07 8.66
C HIS A 684 2.85 -2.68 8.97
N ASP A 685 2.75 -1.71 8.06
CA ASP A 685 3.43 -0.42 8.22
C ASP A 685 2.95 0.35 9.46
N THR A 686 1.63 0.34 9.71
CA THR A 686 1.04 0.93 10.92
C THR A 686 1.59 0.26 12.18
N TYR A 687 1.72 -1.07 12.18
CA TYR A 687 2.25 -1.83 13.31
C TYR A 687 3.72 -1.53 13.58
N GLU A 688 4.56 -1.54 12.54
CA GLU A 688 5.99 -1.24 12.65
C GLU A 688 6.21 0.21 13.11
N ASP A 689 5.34 1.15 12.70
CA ASP A 689 5.40 2.54 13.15
C ASP A 689 5.02 2.68 14.63
N GLU A 690 3.94 2.04 15.10
CA GLU A 690 3.60 2.04 16.52
C GLU A 690 4.70 1.38 17.38
N LYS A 691 5.30 0.30 16.86
CA LYS A 691 6.46 -0.36 17.46
C LYS A 691 7.67 0.58 17.54
N LEU A 692 7.98 1.30 16.45
CA LEU A 692 9.03 2.32 16.41
C LEU A 692 8.82 3.37 17.49
N LEU A 693 7.61 3.94 17.59
CA LEU A 693 7.28 4.95 18.60
C LEU A 693 7.44 4.42 20.02
N ALA A 694 6.98 3.19 20.29
CA ALA A 694 7.15 2.55 21.59
C ALA A 694 8.63 2.36 21.95
N LEU A 695 9.46 1.93 21.00
CA LEU A 695 10.90 1.78 21.17
C LEU A 695 11.60 3.12 21.41
N CYS A 696 11.24 4.17 20.66
CA CYS A 696 11.76 5.52 20.86
C CYS A 696 11.45 6.05 22.26
N ARG A 697 10.21 5.89 22.74
CA ARG A 697 9.82 6.27 24.12
C ARG A 697 10.64 5.49 25.15
N ARG A 698 10.77 4.17 24.99
CA ARG A 698 11.55 3.31 25.88
C ARG A 698 13.02 3.71 25.94
N ALA A 699 13.63 4.02 24.78
CA ALA A 699 15.01 4.47 24.70
C ALA A 699 15.23 5.78 25.46
N LEU A 700 14.31 6.75 25.34
CA LEU A 700 14.40 8.05 26.00
C LEU A 700 14.16 8.01 27.52
N LEU A 701 13.23 7.18 27.99
CA LEU A 701 12.92 7.07 29.42
C LEU A 701 14.00 6.31 30.21
N GLY A 702 14.88 5.57 29.52
CA GLY A 702 15.77 4.60 30.15
C GLY A 702 14.98 3.40 30.67
N ASN A 703 15.67 2.27 30.87
CA ASN A 703 15.03 1.03 31.32
C ASN A 703 14.58 1.18 32.79
N THR A 704 13.39 1.71 33.05
CA THR A 704 12.82 1.85 34.41
C THR A 704 12.35 0.53 35.02
N GLY A 705 12.67 -0.61 34.40
CA GLY A 705 12.34 -1.94 34.91
C GLY A 705 10.85 -2.29 34.89
N LYS A 706 9.98 -1.40 34.40
CA LYS A 706 8.57 -1.68 34.11
C LYS A 706 8.42 -1.88 32.61
N GLY A 707 8.36 -3.13 32.19
CA GLY A 707 7.91 -3.46 30.83
C GLY A 707 6.51 -2.89 30.57
N PRO A 708 6.11 -2.71 29.30
CA PRO A 708 4.71 -2.49 29.00
C PRO A 708 3.93 -3.72 29.50
N THR A 709 3.05 -3.49 30.47
CA THR A 709 2.00 -4.44 30.80
C THR A 709 1.06 -4.52 29.59
N THR A 710 1.06 -5.71 28.99
CA THR A 710 0.06 -6.33 28.09
C THR A 710 -0.40 -5.53 26.90
#